data_AF-A0A2H4S6Q3-F1
#
_entry.id   AF-A0A2H4S6Q3-F1
#
_cell.length_a   1.000
_cell.length_b   1.000
_cell.length_c   1.000
_cell.angle_alpha   90.00
_cell.angle_beta   90.00
_cell.angle_gamma   90.00
#
_symmetry.space_group_name_H-M   'P 1'
#
loop_
_entity.id
_entity.type
_entity.pdbx_description
1 polymer ?
#
loop_
_entity_poly.entity_id
_entity_poly.type
_entity_poly.pdbx_seq_one_letter_code
_entity_poly.pdbx_strand_id
1 'polypeptide(L)'
;MAVEKQGTALDAVNSQSSRALLRTIILFLIAGAAIASRLFSVIRFESIIHEFDPWFNFRATKYLVANGFYKFWDWFDDRTWHPLGRVTGGTLYPGLMVTSGVIYHALKALTIPVDIRNICVLLAPAFSGLTAFASYLLTNEMTTSPSAGLLAAVFMGIAPGYISRSVAGSYDNEAIAIFLLVFTFYLWIKALKLGSMLWGALCALFYGYMVSSWGGYAFITCLLPMHALVLICMGRYTTRLYVSYTTWYALGTLASMQIPFVGFLPVKTSEHMPALGIFGFLQFIGFIQYVRSAISGKQFQTFLATLVIGTFGIGLFGLVALTSLGYIAPWGGRFYSLWDTSYAKIHIPIIASVSEHQPTAWPAFFFDLSMLIWLFPAGVYMCFNDLKDEHVFVVVYALFGSYFAGVMVRLMLTLTPVVCVAAAIAASQILDSYLSVETPTEAEVESAEAAAKNPVKNGSLRGSEKPTIGIFSNVSKISVVSAMTIYLLMFVTHCTWVTSNAYSSPSVVLASRMPDGSQHIIDDYREAYQWLRQNTKEDAKIMAWWDYGYQIGGMADRPTLVDNNTWNNTHIATVGKAMSSREEVSYPIMRQHEVDYVLVVFGGLLGYSGDDINKFLWMVRIAEGIWPDEVKERSFFTERGEYRVDEGATDTMKNSLMYKLSYYNFHTMFPPGQASDRVRNVRLPSEGPVLNTLEEAFTSENWIIRVYKVKDLDNVGRDHAAAAAFARGQKKRKASKKSGPRLLRVD
;
A
#
# COMPACT_ATOMS: atom_id res chain seq x y z
N MET A 1 -64.44 19.32 -30.74
CA MET A 1 -63.05 19.46 -31.24
C MET A 1 -62.13 19.47 -30.05
N ALA A 2 -61.67 18.28 -29.65
CA ALA A 2 -60.59 18.12 -28.68
C ALA A 2 -59.29 18.06 -29.49
N VAL A 3 -58.39 19.00 -29.26
CA VAL A 3 -57.03 18.96 -29.82
C VAL A 3 -56.15 18.25 -28.80
N GLU A 4 -55.86 17.00 -29.13
CA GLU A 4 -54.88 16.12 -28.51
C GLU A 4 -53.51 16.82 -28.51
N LYS A 5 -53.00 17.19 -27.33
CA LYS A 5 -51.59 17.58 -27.19
C LYS A 5 -50.75 16.31 -27.35
N GLN A 6 -50.11 16.18 -28.51
CA GLN A 6 -49.07 15.17 -28.77
C GLN A 6 -47.97 15.30 -27.70
N GLY A 7 -47.91 14.31 -26.80
CA GLY A 7 -46.78 14.13 -25.89
C GLY A 7 -45.53 13.84 -26.70
N THR A 8 -44.47 14.62 -26.47
CA THR A 8 -43.23 14.47 -27.22
C THR A 8 -42.51 13.19 -26.79
N ALA A 9 -41.80 12.52 -27.70
CA ALA A 9 -40.99 11.34 -27.39
C ALA A 9 -39.96 11.58 -26.26
N LEU A 10 -39.59 12.84 -26.01
CA LEU A 10 -38.75 13.29 -24.89
C LEU A 10 -39.42 13.10 -23.52
N ASP A 11 -40.74 13.21 -23.42
CA ASP A 11 -41.48 13.02 -22.16
C ASP A 11 -41.49 11.54 -21.73
N ALA A 12 -41.49 10.62 -22.69
CA ALA A 12 -41.35 9.18 -22.43
C ALA A 12 -39.92 8.80 -21.96
N VAL A 13 -38.89 9.50 -22.46
CA VAL A 13 -37.49 9.35 -21.99
C VAL A 13 -37.29 9.99 -20.61
N ASN A 14 -38.11 10.96 -20.23
CA ASN A 14 -38.02 11.66 -18.94
C ASN A 14 -38.69 10.95 -17.76
N SER A 15 -39.27 9.76 -17.96
CA SER A 15 -39.90 9.00 -16.89
C SER A 15 -38.87 8.60 -15.81
N GLN A 16 -39.29 8.58 -14.54
CA GLN A 16 -38.43 8.18 -13.41
C GLN A 16 -37.84 6.77 -13.59
N SER A 17 -38.61 5.87 -14.23
CA SER A 17 -38.19 4.52 -14.61
C SER A 17 -37.08 4.52 -15.67
N SER A 18 -37.20 5.37 -16.71
CA SER A 18 -36.17 5.52 -17.75
C SER A 18 -34.84 6.05 -17.17
N ARG A 19 -34.91 7.03 -16.25
CA ARG A 19 -33.72 7.56 -15.54
C ARG A 19 -33.07 6.52 -14.63
N ALA A 20 -33.87 5.69 -13.94
CA ALA A 20 -33.36 4.61 -13.11
C ALA A 20 -32.70 3.50 -13.94
N LEU A 21 -33.30 3.15 -15.08
CA LEU A 21 -32.73 2.19 -16.03
C LEU A 21 -31.38 2.67 -16.57
N LEU A 22 -31.31 3.94 -17.00
CA LEU A 22 -30.07 4.52 -17.51
C LEU A 22 -28.95 4.50 -16.47
N ARG A 23 -29.25 4.88 -15.22
CA ARG A 23 -28.28 4.80 -14.10
C ARG A 23 -27.76 3.39 -13.89
N THR A 24 -28.65 2.41 -13.92
CA THR A 24 -28.29 1.00 -13.74
C THR A 24 -27.36 0.53 -14.87
N ILE A 25 -27.70 0.85 -16.13
CA ILE A 25 -26.87 0.53 -17.29
C ILE A 25 -25.49 1.18 -17.17
N ILE A 26 -25.42 2.47 -16.83
CA ILE A 26 -24.15 3.19 -16.66
C ILE A 26 -23.30 2.53 -15.57
N LEU A 27 -23.87 2.16 -14.42
CA LEU A 27 -23.13 1.49 -13.35
C LEU A 27 -22.59 0.12 -13.78
N PHE A 28 -23.35 -0.67 -14.55
CA PHE A 28 -22.86 -1.93 -15.13
C PHE A 28 -21.72 -1.71 -16.13
N LEU A 29 -21.82 -0.68 -16.98
CA LEU A 29 -20.75 -0.32 -17.91
C LEU A 29 -19.50 0.16 -17.16
N ILE A 30 -19.65 0.92 -16.07
CA ILE A 30 -18.53 1.35 -15.22
C ILE A 30 -17.86 0.14 -14.56
N ALA A 31 -18.64 -0.79 -14.00
CA ALA A 31 -18.08 -2.02 -13.43
C ALA A 31 -17.34 -2.85 -14.49
N GLY A 32 -17.92 -2.96 -15.70
CA GLY A 32 -17.26 -3.60 -16.84
C GLY A 32 -15.95 -2.92 -17.25
N ALA A 33 -15.93 -1.58 -17.33
CA ALA A 33 -14.74 -0.81 -17.65
C ALA A 33 -13.66 -0.92 -16.56
N ALA A 34 -14.05 -0.92 -15.28
CA ALA A 34 -13.15 -1.08 -14.15
C ALA A 34 -12.49 -2.48 -14.14
N ILE A 35 -13.24 -3.52 -14.47
CA ILE A 35 -12.70 -4.88 -14.60
C ILE A 35 -11.79 -4.97 -15.83
N ALA A 36 -12.26 -4.52 -17.00
CA ALA A 36 -11.53 -4.62 -18.26
C ALA A 36 -10.18 -3.89 -18.23
N SER A 37 -10.11 -2.71 -17.61
CA SER A 37 -8.85 -1.95 -17.48
C SER A 37 -7.79 -2.67 -16.65
N ARG A 38 -8.16 -3.62 -15.78
CA ARG A 38 -7.22 -4.35 -14.91
C ARG A 38 -6.72 -5.67 -15.48
N LEU A 39 -7.20 -6.07 -16.65
CA LEU A 39 -6.88 -7.38 -17.26
C LEU A 39 -5.67 -7.33 -18.23
N PHE A 40 -5.05 -6.18 -18.46
CA PHE A 40 -3.93 -6.06 -19.41
C PHE A 40 -2.75 -7.00 -19.09
N SER A 41 -2.40 -7.19 -17.82
CA SER A 41 -1.33 -8.13 -17.41
C SER A 41 -1.68 -9.58 -17.78
N VAL A 42 -2.89 -10.01 -17.45
CA VAL A 42 -3.39 -11.37 -17.71
C VAL A 42 -3.56 -11.65 -19.20
N ILE A 43 -3.97 -10.65 -20.00
CA ILE A 43 -4.15 -10.80 -21.45
C ILE A 43 -2.80 -10.86 -22.18
N ARG A 44 -1.82 -10.07 -21.77
CA ARG A 44 -0.48 -10.04 -22.41
C ARG A 44 0.42 -11.20 -22.02
N PHE A 45 0.27 -11.66 -20.79
CA PHE A 45 1.11 -12.70 -20.20
C PHE A 45 0.23 -13.88 -19.79
N GLU A 46 0.46 -14.42 -18.60
CA GLU A 46 -0.28 -15.53 -18.05
C GLU A 46 -1.10 -15.06 -16.84
N SER A 47 -2.19 -15.77 -16.54
CA SER A 47 -2.91 -15.65 -15.27
C SER A 47 -2.07 -16.23 -14.12
N ILE A 48 -1.20 -15.39 -13.57
CA ILE A 48 -0.35 -15.70 -12.42
C ILE A 48 -0.40 -14.56 -11.41
N ILE A 49 -0.01 -14.87 -10.18
CA ILE A 49 0.17 -13.88 -9.13
C ILE A 49 1.44 -13.07 -9.41
N HIS A 50 1.32 -11.76 -9.29
CA HIS A 50 2.40 -10.80 -9.50
C HIS A 50 2.94 -10.29 -8.16
N GLU A 51 4.06 -9.57 -8.22
CA GLU A 51 4.77 -8.99 -7.08
C GLU A 51 5.33 -10.05 -6.10
N PHE A 52 5.86 -9.58 -4.97
CA PHE A 52 6.47 -10.43 -3.94
C PHE A 52 5.45 -10.78 -2.85
N ASP A 53 4.73 -9.78 -2.34
CA ASP A 53 3.82 -9.89 -1.18
C ASP A 53 2.64 -10.86 -1.41
N PRO A 54 1.95 -10.85 -2.58
CA PRO A 54 0.80 -11.72 -2.82
C PRO A 54 1.07 -13.24 -2.76
N TRP A 55 2.32 -13.68 -2.88
CA TRP A 55 2.66 -15.12 -2.81
C TRP A 55 2.37 -15.73 -1.44
N PHE A 56 2.62 -14.98 -0.37
CA PHE A 56 2.25 -15.42 0.98
C PHE A 56 0.73 -15.51 1.12
N ASN A 57 0.00 -14.50 0.68
CA ASN A 57 -1.46 -14.45 0.75
C ASN A 57 -2.09 -15.63 0.00
N PHE A 58 -1.55 -15.96 -1.18
CA PHE A 58 -1.98 -17.12 -1.96
C PHE A 58 -1.69 -18.45 -1.26
N ARG A 59 -0.47 -18.64 -0.73
CA ARG A 59 -0.11 -19.84 0.04
C ARG A 59 -1.02 -20.02 1.25
N ALA A 60 -1.28 -18.95 1.98
CA ALA A 60 -2.21 -18.92 3.11
C ALA A 60 -3.64 -19.29 2.67
N THR A 61 -4.11 -18.76 1.54
CA THR A 61 -5.44 -19.07 0.99
C THR A 61 -5.55 -20.53 0.56
N LYS A 62 -4.50 -21.09 -0.08
CA LYS A 62 -4.44 -22.53 -0.41
C LYS A 62 -4.50 -23.39 0.84
N TYR A 63 -3.80 -23.00 1.91
CA TYR A 63 -3.84 -23.71 3.18
C TYR A 63 -5.26 -23.68 3.80
N LEU A 64 -5.93 -22.52 3.79
CA LEU A 64 -7.30 -22.36 4.29
C LEU A 64 -8.29 -23.27 3.55
N VAL A 65 -8.22 -23.31 2.22
CA VAL A 65 -9.12 -24.14 1.40
C VAL A 65 -8.84 -25.64 1.58
N ALA A 66 -7.58 -26.04 1.77
CA ALA A 66 -7.20 -27.44 1.93
C ALA A 66 -7.47 -28.00 3.33
N ASN A 67 -7.24 -27.20 4.38
CA ASN A 67 -7.26 -27.67 5.78
C ASN A 67 -8.47 -27.17 6.59
N GLY A 68 -9.22 -26.19 6.09
CA GLY A 68 -10.34 -25.57 6.77
C GLY A 68 -9.95 -24.43 7.71
N PHE A 69 -10.97 -23.73 8.23
CA PHE A 69 -10.79 -22.48 8.96
C PHE A 69 -10.08 -22.65 10.32
N TYR A 70 -10.46 -23.64 11.13
CA TYR A 70 -9.86 -23.82 12.47
C TYR A 70 -8.36 -24.14 12.39
N LYS A 71 -7.95 -25.02 11.47
CA LYS A 71 -6.53 -25.32 11.26
C LYS A 71 -5.76 -24.12 10.73
N PHE A 72 -6.40 -23.28 9.91
CA PHE A 72 -5.81 -22.02 9.45
C PHE A 72 -5.64 -21.01 10.59
N TRP A 73 -6.61 -20.94 11.50
CA TRP A 73 -6.55 -20.05 12.67
C TRP A 73 -5.42 -20.43 13.64
N ASP A 74 -5.15 -21.72 13.81
CA ASP A 74 -4.06 -22.24 14.65
C ASP A 74 -2.80 -22.61 13.84
N TRP A 75 -2.65 -22.07 12.63
CA TRP A 75 -1.54 -22.44 11.74
C TRP A 75 -0.20 -21.92 12.25
N PHE A 76 0.74 -22.85 12.45
CA PHE A 76 2.17 -22.59 12.63
C PHE A 76 2.90 -22.99 11.35
N ASP A 77 3.57 -22.04 10.72
CA ASP A 77 4.37 -22.27 9.53
C ASP A 77 5.83 -22.50 9.93
N ASP A 78 6.25 -23.75 9.86
CA ASP A 78 7.62 -24.21 10.12
C ASP A 78 8.56 -24.02 8.92
N ARG A 79 8.01 -23.71 7.73
CA ARG A 79 8.78 -23.47 6.50
C ARG A 79 9.24 -22.02 6.33
N THR A 80 8.84 -21.09 7.18
CA THR A 80 9.32 -19.70 7.13
C THR A 80 10.04 -19.33 8.41
N TRP A 81 11.00 -18.40 8.32
CA TRP A 81 11.82 -17.97 9.46
C TRP A 81 12.57 -19.11 10.16
N HIS A 82 13.19 -20.04 9.42
CA HIS A 82 14.01 -21.06 10.07
C HIS A 82 15.17 -20.41 10.87
N PRO A 83 15.41 -20.78 12.14
CA PRO A 83 14.81 -21.90 12.91
C PRO A 83 13.61 -21.54 13.82
N LEU A 84 13.12 -20.29 13.79
CA LEU A 84 12.06 -19.78 14.67
C LEU A 84 10.66 -20.29 14.30
N GLY A 85 10.36 -20.37 13.01
CA GLY A 85 8.99 -20.56 12.52
C GLY A 85 8.13 -19.29 12.62
N ARG A 86 6.93 -19.31 12.05
CA ARG A 86 5.97 -18.21 12.11
C ARG A 86 4.58 -18.68 12.52
N VAL A 87 4.03 -18.10 13.59
CA VAL A 87 2.62 -18.31 13.99
C VAL A 87 1.73 -17.47 13.08
N THR A 88 1.33 -18.01 11.92
CA THR A 88 0.63 -17.25 10.88
C THR A 88 -0.76 -16.81 11.32
N GLY A 89 -1.50 -17.65 12.05
CA GLY A 89 -2.85 -17.32 12.54
C GLY A 89 -2.90 -16.07 13.44
N GLY A 90 -1.82 -15.80 14.19
CA GLY A 90 -1.68 -14.61 15.04
C GLY A 90 -0.93 -13.45 14.39
N THR A 91 -0.28 -13.64 13.24
CA THR A 91 0.63 -12.66 12.60
C THR A 91 0.13 -12.19 11.23
N LEU A 92 -1.15 -12.41 10.91
CA LEU A 92 -1.78 -12.13 9.62
C LEU A 92 -3.17 -11.51 9.80
N TYR A 93 -3.58 -10.69 8.83
CA TYR A 93 -4.95 -10.23 8.63
C TYR A 93 -5.76 -11.25 7.80
N PRO A 94 -6.73 -11.99 8.38
CA PRO A 94 -7.36 -13.13 7.70
C PRO A 94 -8.42 -12.75 6.64
N GLY A 95 -8.82 -11.48 6.56
CA GLY A 95 -9.98 -11.02 5.79
C GLY A 95 -9.88 -11.34 4.29
N LEU A 96 -8.71 -11.17 3.68
CA LEU A 96 -8.46 -11.48 2.27
C LEU A 96 -8.64 -12.98 1.98
N MET A 97 -8.00 -13.84 2.78
CA MET A 97 -8.01 -15.29 2.60
C MET A 97 -9.40 -15.87 2.84
N VAL A 98 -10.10 -15.41 3.87
CA VAL A 98 -11.46 -15.86 4.20
C VAL A 98 -12.42 -15.48 3.08
N THR A 99 -12.33 -14.26 2.55
CA THR A 99 -13.18 -13.80 1.44
C THR A 99 -13.01 -14.66 0.20
N SER A 100 -11.77 -14.93 -0.21
CA SER A 100 -11.50 -15.83 -1.34
C SER A 100 -11.94 -17.26 -1.08
N GLY A 101 -11.76 -17.76 0.16
CA GLY A 101 -12.23 -19.09 0.56
C GLY A 101 -13.75 -19.23 0.51
N VAL A 102 -14.49 -18.22 0.98
CA VAL A 102 -15.96 -18.17 0.91
C VAL A 102 -16.42 -18.15 -0.55
N ILE A 103 -15.79 -17.35 -1.41
CA ILE A 103 -16.10 -17.32 -2.85
C ILE A 103 -15.82 -18.68 -3.49
N TYR A 104 -14.71 -19.33 -3.17
CA TYR A 104 -14.38 -20.67 -3.66
C TYR A 104 -15.42 -21.71 -3.25
N HIS A 105 -15.82 -21.74 -1.98
CA HIS A 105 -16.84 -22.67 -1.50
C HIS A 105 -18.23 -22.37 -2.08
N ALA A 106 -18.58 -21.10 -2.27
CA ALA A 106 -19.84 -20.70 -2.91
C ALA A 106 -19.90 -21.13 -4.38
N LEU A 107 -18.83 -20.91 -5.16
CA LEU A 107 -18.75 -21.34 -6.56
C LEU A 107 -18.77 -22.87 -6.68
N LYS A 108 -18.09 -23.57 -5.77
CA LYS A 108 -18.12 -25.03 -5.69
C LYS A 108 -19.51 -25.56 -5.35
N ALA A 109 -20.24 -24.89 -4.45
CA ALA A 109 -21.63 -25.23 -4.13
C ALA A 109 -22.57 -25.01 -5.32
N LEU A 110 -22.28 -24.01 -6.17
CA LEU A 110 -22.97 -23.77 -7.44
C LEU A 110 -22.50 -24.69 -8.59
N THR A 111 -21.67 -25.70 -8.31
CA THR A 111 -21.12 -26.66 -9.30
C THR A 111 -20.27 -26.02 -10.40
N ILE A 112 -19.65 -24.87 -10.14
CA ILE A 112 -18.70 -24.22 -11.04
C ILE A 112 -17.27 -24.47 -10.49
N PRO A 113 -16.54 -25.49 -10.98
CA PRO A 113 -15.21 -25.81 -10.47
C PRO A 113 -14.17 -24.81 -11.01
N VAL A 114 -13.93 -23.73 -10.25
CA VAL A 114 -12.86 -22.77 -10.53
C VAL A 114 -11.67 -23.07 -9.62
N ASP A 115 -10.47 -23.09 -10.18
CA ASP A 115 -9.24 -23.21 -9.39
C ASP A 115 -9.03 -21.98 -8.48
N ILE A 116 -8.51 -22.19 -7.28
CA ILE A 116 -8.30 -21.14 -6.28
C ILE A 116 -7.36 -20.05 -6.80
N ARG A 117 -6.39 -20.42 -7.65
CA ARG A 117 -5.48 -19.46 -8.31
C ARG A 117 -6.25 -18.41 -9.11
N ASN A 118 -7.23 -18.84 -9.91
CA ASN A 118 -7.99 -17.92 -10.76
C ASN A 118 -8.87 -16.97 -9.92
N ILE A 119 -9.41 -17.47 -8.80
CA ILE A 119 -10.16 -16.63 -7.84
C ILE A 119 -9.24 -15.57 -7.24
N CYS A 120 -8.05 -15.94 -6.75
CA CYS A 120 -7.09 -14.99 -6.21
C CYS A 120 -6.63 -13.95 -7.24
N VAL A 121 -6.41 -14.34 -8.50
CA VAL A 121 -5.99 -13.42 -9.58
C VAL A 121 -7.10 -12.43 -9.95
N LEU A 122 -8.36 -12.86 -9.99
CA LEU A 122 -9.50 -12.04 -10.44
C LEU A 122 -10.26 -11.34 -9.31
N LEU A 123 -9.85 -11.53 -8.06
CA LEU A 123 -10.49 -10.90 -6.90
C LEU A 123 -10.39 -9.37 -6.95
N ALA A 124 -9.20 -8.82 -7.20
CA ALA A 124 -8.97 -7.38 -7.21
C ALA A 124 -9.81 -6.65 -8.28
N PRO A 125 -9.88 -7.13 -9.55
CA PRO A 125 -10.83 -6.59 -10.52
C PRO A 125 -12.29 -6.62 -10.07
N ALA A 126 -12.75 -7.73 -9.48
CA ALA A 126 -14.14 -7.84 -9.01
C ALA A 126 -14.46 -6.81 -7.92
N PHE A 127 -13.57 -6.66 -6.93
CA PHE A 127 -13.71 -5.66 -5.86
C PHE A 127 -13.53 -4.22 -6.35
N SER A 128 -12.83 -4.00 -7.46
CA SER A 128 -12.75 -2.67 -8.06
C SER A 128 -14.11 -2.16 -8.60
N GLY A 129 -14.92 -3.05 -9.19
CA GLY A 129 -16.29 -2.73 -9.60
C GLY A 129 -17.19 -2.41 -8.41
N LEU A 130 -17.04 -3.17 -7.31
CA LEU A 130 -17.73 -2.87 -6.05
C LEU A 130 -17.27 -1.56 -5.42
N THR A 131 -15.99 -1.19 -5.57
CA THR A 131 -15.44 0.09 -5.10
C THR A 131 -16.02 1.25 -5.90
N ALA A 132 -16.16 1.13 -7.22
CA ALA A 132 -16.84 2.13 -8.04
C ALA A 132 -18.30 2.33 -7.60
N PHE A 133 -19.01 1.24 -7.27
CA PHE A 133 -20.36 1.29 -6.72
C PHE A 133 -20.40 1.92 -5.31
N ALA A 134 -19.44 1.61 -4.44
CA ALA A 134 -19.34 2.24 -3.12
C ALA A 134 -19.09 3.76 -3.24
N SER A 135 -18.25 4.19 -4.18
CA SER A 135 -18.01 5.62 -4.47
C SER A 135 -19.26 6.32 -5.00
N TYR A 136 -20.07 5.65 -5.85
CA TYR A 136 -21.38 6.16 -6.26
C TYR A 136 -22.28 6.45 -5.05
N LEU A 137 -22.39 5.49 -4.13
CA LEU A 137 -23.22 5.62 -2.93
C LEU A 137 -22.72 6.73 -2.01
N LEU A 138 -21.40 6.81 -1.77
CA LEU A 138 -20.78 7.83 -0.94
C LEU A 138 -21.06 9.24 -1.50
N THR A 139 -20.81 9.47 -2.79
CA THR A 139 -21.00 10.80 -3.39
C THR A 139 -22.47 11.21 -3.43
N ASN A 140 -23.40 10.27 -3.65
CA ASN A 140 -24.84 10.58 -3.59
C ASN A 140 -25.32 11.01 -2.21
N GLU A 141 -24.62 10.62 -1.13
CA GLU A 141 -24.94 11.14 0.20
C GLU A 141 -24.40 12.56 0.42
N MET A 142 -23.41 12.99 -0.36
CA MET A 142 -22.81 14.33 -0.31
C MET A 142 -23.59 15.35 -1.15
N THR A 143 -24.08 14.96 -2.33
CA THR A 143 -24.74 15.87 -3.27
C THR A 143 -26.20 15.50 -3.49
N THR A 144 -27.02 16.51 -3.78
CA THR A 144 -28.42 16.29 -4.19
C THR A 144 -28.52 15.73 -5.61
N SER A 145 -27.53 16.00 -6.47
CA SER A 145 -27.47 15.52 -7.85
C SER A 145 -26.90 14.09 -7.92
N PRO A 146 -27.65 13.10 -8.43
CA PRO A 146 -27.15 11.73 -8.63
C PRO A 146 -26.11 11.63 -9.76
N SER A 147 -25.95 12.68 -10.57
CA SER A 147 -24.97 12.76 -11.66
C SER A 147 -23.54 12.80 -11.12
N ALA A 148 -23.31 13.52 -10.01
CA ALA A 148 -22.02 13.54 -9.32
C ALA A 148 -21.59 12.15 -8.85
N GLY A 149 -22.54 11.33 -8.39
CA GLY A 149 -22.27 9.94 -8.03
C GLY A 149 -21.78 9.10 -9.21
N LEU A 150 -22.41 9.24 -10.38
CA LEU A 150 -22.00 8.50 -11.58
C LEU A 150 -20.59 8.91 -12.03
N LEU A 151 -20.28 10.21 -12.00
CA LEU A 151 -18.94 10.71 -12.32
C LEU A 151 -17.89 10.19 -11.33
N ALA A 152 -18.18 10.18 -10.02
CA ALA A 152 -17.30 9.63 -9.01
C ALA A 152 -17.03 8.13 -9.23
N ALA A 153 -18.04 7.37 -9.64
CA ALA A 153 -17.92 5.96 -9.94
C ALA A 153 -17.04 5.70 -11.17
N VAL A 154 -17.20 6.48 -12.25
CA VAL A 154 -16.31 6.41 -13.42
C VAL A 154 -14.87 6.73 -13.01
N PHE A 155 -14.65 7.84 -12.32
CA PHE A 155 -13.31 8.27 -11.90
C PHE A 155 -12.63 7.22 -11.03
N MET A 156 -13.33 6.67 -10.03
CA MET A 156 -12.81 5.60 -9.20
C MET A 156 -12.52 4.32 -10.00
N GLY A 157 -13.41 3.97 -10.93
CA GLY A 157 -13.28 2.75 -11.73
C GLY A 157 -12.01 2.70 -12.58
N ILE A 158 -11.58 3.84 -13.14
CA ILE A 158 -10.44 3.92 -14.07
C ILE A 158 -9.22 4.68 -13.54
N ALA A 159 -9.24 5.24 -12.32
CA ALA A 159 -8.14 6.02 -11.76
C ALA A 159 -6.83 5.18 -11.63
N PRO A 160 -5.71 5.61 -12.25
CA PRO A 160 -4.44 4.90 -12.18
C PRO A 160 -3.90 4.72 -10.76
N GLY A 161 -4.09 5.72 -9.90
CA GLY A 161 -3.69 5.64 -8.48
C GLY A 161 -4.29 4.43 -7.74
N TYR A 162 -5.54 4.05 -8.05
CA TYR A 162 -6.15 2.83 -7.50
C TYR A 162 -5.79 1.58 -8.30
N ILE A 163 -5.68 1.67 -9.63
CA ILE A 163 -5.32 0.54 -10.49
C ILE A 163 -3.94 -0.03 -10.14
N SER A 164 -2.97 0.82 -9.79
CA SER A 164 -1.59 0.40 -9.46
C SER A 164 -1.48 -0.76 -8.47
N ARG A 165 -2.42 -0.87 -7.52
CA ARG A 165 -2.50 -1.92 -6.50
C ARG A 165 -3.74 -2.81 -6.60
N SER A 166 -4.46 -2.74 -7.73
CA SER A 166 -5.66 -3.54 -7.98
C SER A 166 -5.67 -4.20 -9.37
N VAL A 167 -4.52 -4.28 -10.05
CA VAL A 167 -4.37 -5.04 -11.31
C VAL A 167 -4.66 -6.52 -11.07
N ALA A 168 -5.20 -7.21 -12.08
CA ALA A 168 -5.39 -8.64 -12.03
C ALA A 168 -4.04 -9.35 -11.80
N GLY A 169 -4.01 -10.25 -10.80
CA GLY A 169 -2.80 -10.94 -10.35
C GLY A 169 -2.14 -10.31 -9.11
N SER A 170 -2.47 -9.06 -8.75
CA SER A 170 -2.05 -8.44 -7.49
C SER A 170 -3.01 -8.84 -6.37
N TYR A 171 -2.78 -10.02 -5.78
CA TYR A 171 -3.58 -10.56 -4.66
C TYR A 171 -3.05 -10.04 -3.31
N ASP A 172 -3.10 -8.71 -3.15
CA ASP A 172 -2.73 -8.03 -1.91
C ASP A 172 -3.96 -7.55 -1.12
N ASN A 173 -3.75 -7.19 0.15
CA ASN A 173 -4.81 -6.81 1.08
C ASN A 173 -5.56 -5.54 0.62
N GLU A 174 -4.84 -4.62 -0.03
CA GLU A 174 -5.33 -3.38 -0.61
C GLU A 174 -6.49 -3.59 -1.61
N ALA A 175 -6.54 -4.75 -2.27
CA ALA A 175 -7.57 -5.09 -3.24
C ALA A 175 -8.99 -5.03 -2.65
N ILE A 176 -9.17 -5.52 -1.42
CA ILE A 176 -10.45 -5.44 -0.69
C ILE A 176 -10.49 -4.20 0.20
N ALA A 177 -9.35 -3.76 0.75
CA ALA A 177 -9.30 -2.69 1.74
C ALA A 177 -9.93 -1.38 1.25
N ILE A 178 -9.72 -0.98 0.00
CA ILE A 178 -10.26 0.27 -0.54
C ILE A 178 -11.78 0.22 -0.70
N PHE A 179 -12.32 -0.92 -1.12
CA PHE A 179 -13.77 -1.15 -1.12
C PHE A 179 -14.35 -0.96 0.28
N LEU A 180 -13.74 -1.60 1.29
CA LEU A 180 -14.21 -1.53 2.68
C LEU A 180 -14.07 -0.14 3.28
N LEU A 181 -12.99 0.57 2.95
CA LEU A 181 -12.76 1.94 3.38
C LEU A 181 -13.86 2.88 2.87
N VAL A 182 -14.11 2.86 1.56
CA VAL A 182 -15.14 3.72 0.94
C VAL A 182 -16.54 3.35 1.44
N PHE A 183 -16.82 2.06 1.57
CA PHE A 183 -18.13 1.60 2.06
C PHE A 183 -18.34 1.91 3.55
N THR A 184 -17.30 1.82 4.38
CA THR A 184 -17.36 2.23 5.80
C THR A 184 -17.62 3.74 5.90
N PHE A 185 -16.99 4.56 5.06
CA PHE A 185 -17.27 6.00 5.02
C PHE A 185 -18.69 6.31 4.56
N TYR A 186 -19.21 5.58 3.58
CA TYR A 186 -20.62 5.68 3.17
C TYR A 186 -21.57 5.40 4.35
N LEU A 187 -21.36 4.29 5.06
CA LEU A 187 -22.19 3.90 6.20
C LEU A 187 -22.07 4.91 7.36
N TRP A 188 -20.88 5.44 7.62
CA TRP A 188 -20.64 6.48 8.62
C TRP A 188 -21.47 7.73 8.34
N ILE A 189 -21.40 8.25 7.11
CA ILE A 189 -22.13 9.45 6.70
C ILE A 189 -23.65 9.22 6.75
N LYS A 190 -24.09 8.05 6.29
CA LYS A 190 -25.51 7.67 6.36
C LYS A 190 -26.01 7.54 7.80
N ALA A 191 -25.20 6.99 8.70
CA ALA A 191 -25.50 6.92 10.13
C ALA A 191 -25.65 8.32 10.72
N LEU A 192 -24.74 9.25 10.40
CA LEU A 192 -24.80 10.64 10.88
C LEU A 192 -26.03 11.39 10.38
N LYS A 193 -26.39 11.26 9.10
CA LYS A 193 -27.55 11.95 8.52
C LYS A 193 -28.86 11.46 9.14
N LEU A 194 -29.03 10.15 9.26
CA LEU A 194 -30.25 9.52 9.77
C LEU A 194 -30.31 9.48 11.31
N GLY A 195 -29.16 9.52 12.00
CA GLY A 195 -29.06 9.41 13.45
C GLY A 195 -29.48 8.04 14.00
N SER A 196 -29.35 6.98 13.20
CA SER A 196 -29.87 5.65 13.54
C SER A 196 -28.78 4.69 13.98
N MET A 197 -29.04 4.01 15.09
CA MET A 197 -28.15 3.00 15.69
C MET A 197 -27.90 1.82 14.74
N LEU A 198 -28.88 1.44 13.90
CA LEU A 198 -28.72 0.36 12.93
C LEU A 198 -27.61 0.66 11.92
N TRP A 199 -27.60 1.87 11.36
CA TRP A 199 -26.55 2.28 10.42
C TRP A 199 -25.19 2.42 11.11
N GLY A 200 -25.16 2.86 12.38
CA GLY A 200 -23.95 2.86 13.20
C GLY A 200 -23.40 1.45 13.45
N ALA A 201 -24.27 0.47 13.71
CA ALA A 201 -23.89 -0.93 13.90
C ALA A 201 -23.39 -1.59 12.61
N LEU A 202 -24.04 -1.31 11.47
CA LEU A 202 -23.55 -1.74 10.15
C LEU A 202 -22.19 -1.11 9.83
N CYS A 203 -21.99 0.17 10.15
CA CYS A 203 -20.70 0.84 10.02
C CYS A 203 -19.62 0.15 10.89
N ALA A 204 -19.95 -0.23 12.12
CA ALA A 204 -19.04 -1.00 12.99
C ALA A 204 -18.71 -2.39 12.45
N LEU A 205 -19.68 -3.09 11.83
CA LEU A 205 -19.46 -4.40 11.22
C LEU A 205 -18.48 -4.31 10.04
N PHE A 206 -18.67 -3.35 9.14
CA PHE A 206 -17.76 -3.13 8.01
C PHE A 206 -16.40 -2.61 8.46
N TYR A 207 -16.35 -1.82 9.54
CA TYR A 207 -15.09 -1.47 10.19
C TYR A 207 -14.36 -2.71 10.75
N GLY A 208 -15.06 -3.62 11.42
CA GLY A 208 -14.48 -4.90 11.86
C GLY A 208 -13.97 -5.76 10.70
N TYR A 209 -14.71 -5.79 9.59
CA TYR A 209 -14.25 -6.46 8.37
C TYR A 209 -13.02 -5.79 7.76
N MET A 210 -12.95 -4.45 7.78
CA MET A 210 -11.77 -3.69 7.37
C MET A 210 -10.56 -3.99 8.25
N VAL A 211 -10.73 -4.02 9.57
CA VAL A 211 -9.67 -4.40 10.53
C VAL A 211 -9.16 -5.81 10.24
N SER A 212 -10.06 -6.74 9.89
CA SER A 212 -9.64 -8.11 9.53
C SER A 212 -8.89 -8.19 8.21
N SER A 213 -9.00 -7.19 7.34
CA SER A 213 -8.47 -7.22 5.97
C SER A 213 -7.17 -6.43 5.81
N TRP A 214 -7.04 -5.26 6.43
CA TRP A 214 -5.88 -4.38 6.22
C TRP A 214 -5.54 -3.52 7.44
N GLY A 215 -4.24 -3.36 7.69
CA GLY A 215 -3.71 -2.57 8.81
C GLY A 215 -4.01 -1.07 8.75
N GLY A 216 -4.44 -0.53 7.60
CA GLY A 216 -4.87 0.85 7.50
C GLY A 216 -6.24 1.15 8.13
N TYR A 217 -6.84 0.22 8.87
CA TYR A 217 -7.98 0.52 9.76
C TYR A 217 -7.65 1.62 10.77
N ALA A 218 -6.37 1.79 11.14
CA ALA A 218 -5.88 2.89 11.97
C ALA A 218 -6.19 4.27 11.33
N PHE A 219 -6.23 4.36 10.00
CA PHE A 219 -6.66 5.58 9.33
C PHE A 219 -8.13 5.91 9.64
N ILE A 220 -9.02 4.91 9.61
CA ILE A 220 -10.44 5.07 9.93
C ILE A 220 -10.61 5.43 11.42
N THR A 221 -9.93 4.71 12.32
CA THR A 221 -10.07 4.95 13.76
C THR A 221 -9.54 6.31 14.19
N CYS A 222 -8.69 6.97 13.40
CA CYS A 222 -8.24 8.35 13.65
C CYS A 222 -9.12 9.39 12.94
N LEU A 223 -9.56 9.11 11.70
CA LEU A 223 -10.32 10.06 10.89
C LEU A 223 -11.74 10.29 11.41
N LEU A 224 -12.47 9.23 11.81
CA LEU A 224 -13.85 9.37 12.30
C LEU A 224 -13.93 10.19 13.59
N PRO A 225 -13.07 9.96 14.61
CA PRO A 225 -12.98 10.84 15.77
C PRO A 225 -12.58 12.26 15.38
N MET A 226 -11.60 12.46 14.49
CA MET A 226 -11.22 13.81 14.06
C MET A 226 -12.39 14.55 13.39
N HIS A 227 -13.20 13.88 12.57
CA HIS A 227 -14.43 14.45 12.03
C HIS A 227 -15.42 14.85 13.13
N ALA A 228 -15.66 13.98 14.10
CA ALA A 228 -16.52 14.29 15.25
C ALA A 228 -15.99 15.48 16.07
N LEU A 229 -14.67 15.58 16.28
CA LEU A 229 -14.04 16.70 16.98
C LEU A 229 -14.28 18.02 16.25
N VAL A 230 -14.07 18.05 14.94
CA VAL A 230 -14.26 19.25 14.13
C VAL A 230 -15.73 19.69 14.17
N LEU A 231 -16.68 18.76 14.08
CA LEU A 231 -18.10 19.07 14.25
C LEU A 231 -18.42 19.69 15.62
N ILE A 232 -17.81 19.18 16.69
CA ILE A 232 -17.96 19.74 18.05
C ILE A 232 -17.35 21.14 18.13
N CYS A 233 -16.14 21.34 17.61
CA CYS A 233 -15.44 22.64 17.60
C CYS A 233 -16.21 23.69 16.79
N MET A 234 -16.92 23.29 15.73
CA MET A 234 -17.82 24.15 14.97
C MET A 234 -19.15 24.45 15.69
N GLY A 235 -19.37 23.89 16.89
CA GLY A 235 -20.61 24.04 17.64
C GLY A 235 -21.78 23.21 17.11
N ARG A 236 -21.54 22.28 16.17
CA ARG A 236 -22.57 21.46 15.50
C ARG A 236 -22.79 20.11 16.19
N TYR A 237 -22.77 20.11 17.51
CA TYR A 237 -23.11 18.90 18.26
C TYR A 237 -24.61 18.59 18.11
N THR A 238 -24.92 17.35 17.76
CA THR A 238 -26.30 16.85 17.69
C THR A 238 -26.41 15.48 18.34
N THR A 239 -27.62 15.11 18.79
CA THR A 239 -27.91 13.77 19.31
C THR A 239 -27.64 12.68 18.27
N ARG A 240 -27.76 13.02 16.98
CA ARG A 240 -27.44 12.11 15.85
C ARG A 240 -25.96 11.75 15.82
N LEU A 241 -25.07 12.73 16.02
CA LEU A 241 -23.63 12.52 16.14
C LEU A 241 -23.31 11.64 17.35
N TYR A 242 -23.93 11.91 18.50
CA TYR A 242 -23.73 11.13 19.72
C TYR A 242 -24.13 9.66 19.54
N VAL A 243 -25.34 9.38 19.02
CA VAL A 243 -25.82 8.01 18.79
C VAL A 243 -24.94 7.27 17.79
N SER A 244 -24.60 7.91 16.67
CA SER A 244 -23.80 7.29 15.60
C SER A 244 -22.39 6.96 16.07
N TYR A 245 -21.69 7.91 16.70
CA TYR A 245 -20.32 7.73 17.15
C TYR A 245 -20.22 6.72 18.30
N THR A 246 -21.09 6.83 19.31
CA THR A 246 -21.08 5.93 20.49
C THR A 246 -21.33 4.48 20.07
N THR A 247 -22.29 4.26 19.16
CA THR A 247 -22.60 2.92 18.65
C THR A 247 -21.44 2.36 17.82
N TRP A 248 -20.88 3.17 16.92
CA TRP A 248 -19.74 2.78 16.10
C TRP A 248 -18.52 2.43 16.95
N TYR A 249 -18.18 3.27 17.93
CA TYR A 249 -17.02 3.07 18.79
C TYR A 249 -17.16 1.80 19.63
N ALA A 250 -18.29 1.63 20.34
CA ALA A 250 -18.49 0.46 21.20
C ALA A 250 -18.44 -0.86 20.43
N LEU A 251 -19.20 -0.97 19.33
CA LEU A 251 -19.23 -2.21 18.54
C LEU A 251 -17.96 -2.39 17.70
N GLY A 252 -17.41 -1.31 17.14
CA GLY A 252 -16.24 -1.33 16.28
C GLY A 252 -14.98 -1.71 17.04
N THR A 253 -14.78 -1.18 18.25
CA THR A 253 -13.64 -1.56 19.11
C THR A 253 -13.76 -3.00 19.61
N LEU A 254 -14.97 -3.48 19.95
CA LEU A 254 -15.16 -4.88 20.33
C LEU A 254 -14.90 -5.83 19.16
N ALA A 255 -15.34 -5.46 17.95
CA ALA A 255 -15.10 -6.23 16.73
C ALA A 255 -13.61 -6.26 16.36
N SER A 256 -12.89 -5.14 16.50
CA SER A 256 -11.46 -5.08 16.19
C SER A 256 -10.61 -5.94 17.13
N MET A 257 -11.01 -6.05 18.40
CA MET A 257 -10.33 -6.88 19.40
C MET A 257 -10.41 -8.38 19.13
N GLN A 258 -11.38 -8.85 18.34
CA GLN A 258 -11.53 -10.28 18.03
C GLN A 258 -10.46 -10.79 17.05
N ILE A 259 -9.78 -9.90 16.33
CA ILE A 259 -8.74 -10.27 15.37
C ILE A 259 -7.44 -10.55 16.15
N PRO A 260 -6.87 -11.77 16.12
CA PRO A 260 -5.71 -12.14 16.94
C PRO A 260 -4.50 -11.22 16.76
N PHE A 261 -4.27 -10.78 15.53
CA PHE A 261 -3.20 -9.83 15.21
C PHE A 261 -3.34 -8.49 15.95
N VAL A 262 -4.58 -8.04 16.15
CA VAL A 262 -4.90 -6.77 16.79
C VAL A 262 -5.04 -6.94 18.30
N GLY A 263 -5.70 -8.00 18.76
CA GLY A 263 -5.87 -8.33 20.17
C GLY A 263 -6.25 -7.11 21.02
N PHE A 264 -5.40 -6.74 21.98
CA PHE A 264 -5.62 -5.61 22.89
C PHE A 264 -4.95 -4.29 22.44
N LEU A 265 -4.42 -4.21 21.23
CA LEU A 265 -3.83 -2.96 20.71
C LEU A 265 -4.79 -1.75 20.82
N PRO A 266 -6.10 -1.87 20.51
CA PRO A 266 -7.02 -0.73 20.59
C PRO A 266 -7.15 -0.05 21.95
N VAL A 267 -6.75 -0.73 23.03
CA VAL A 267 -6.78 -0.19 24.41
C VAL A 267 -5.37 0.16 24.91
N LYS A 268 -4.33 -0.46 24.35
CA LYS A 268 -2.96 -0.31 24.84
C LYS A 268 -2.12 0.67 24.02
N THR A 269 -2.44 0.92 22.75
CA THR A 269 -1.60 1.77 21.88
C THR A 269 -2.11 3.21 21.83
N SER A 270 -1.17 4.15 21.72
CA SER A 270 -1.47 5.58 21.57
C SER A 270 -2.29 5.93 20.33
N GLU A 271 -2.20 5.12 19.27
CA GLU A 271 -2.89 5.32 17.99
C GLU A 271 -4.43 5.31 18.13
N HIS A 272 -4.96 4.53 19.08
CA HIS A 272 -6.40 4.40 19.30
C HIS A 272 -6.93 5.32 20.41
N MET A 273 -6.03 5.99 21.14
CA MET A 273 -6.39 6.90 22.23
C MET A 273 -7.25 8.09 21.77
N PRO A 274 -7.05 8.71 20.59
CA PRO A 274 -7.95 9.75 20.10
C PRO A 274 -9.41 9.31 19.99
N ALA A 275 -9.65 8.05 19.59
CA ALA A 275 -11.00 7.50 19.52
C ALA A 275 -11.62 7.33 20.92
N LEU A 276 -10.86 6.79 21.88
CA LEU A 276 -11.30 6.69 23.28
C LEU A 276 -11.53 8.07 23.91
N GLY A 277 -10.65 9.03 23.64
CA GLY A 277 -10.73 10.39 24.14
C GLY A 277 -11.98 11.11 23.66
N ILE A 278 -12.32 10.98 22.38
CA ILE A 278 -13.53 11.60 21.81
C ILE A 278 -14.80 10.87 22.25
N PHE A 279 -14.74 9.55 22.43
CA PHE A 279 -15.82 8.82 23.09
C PHE A 279 -16.11 9.39 24.47
N GLY A 280 -15.10 9.53 25.34
CA GLY A 280 -15.25 10.13 26.66
C GLY A 280 -15.75 11.58 26.59
N PHE A 281 -15.24 12.37 25.64
CA PHE A 281 -15.65 13.76 25.46
C PHE A 281 -17.11 13.90 25.02
N LEU A 282 -17.60 13.01 24.15
CA LEU A 282 -19.01 12.99 23.74
C LEU A 282 -19.95 12.61 24.89
N GLN A 283 -19.56 11.67 25.75
CA GLN A 283 -20.32 11.36 26.98
C GLN A 283 -20.41 12.59 27.89
N PHE A 284 -19.29 13.29 28.03
CA PHE A 284 -19.22 14.50 28.83
C PHE A 284 -20.12 15.63 28.30
N ILE A 285 -20.07 15.92 26.99
CA ILE A 285 -20.92 16.92 26.35
C ILE A 285 -22.39 16.53 26.45
N GLY A 286 -22.72 15.26 26.21
CA GLY A 286 -24.10 14.75 26.33
C GLY A 286 -24.65 14.96 27.75
N PHE A 287 -23.83 14.66 28.77
CA PHE A 287 -24.19 14.90 30.16
C PHE A 287 -24.36 16.39 30.47
N ILE A 288 -23.45 17.26 30.00
CA ILE A 288 -23.58 18.71 30.17
C ILE A 288 -24.88 19.22 29.56
N GLN A 289 -25.24 18.77 28.36
CA GLN A 289 -26.48 19.20 27.71
C GLN A 289 -27.73 18.73 28.46
N TYR A 290 -27.70 17.52 29.01
CA TYR A 290 -28.76 17.01 29.88
C TYR A 290 -28.89 17.83 31.17
N VAL A 291 -27.78 18.17 31.83
CA VAL A 291 -27.81 19.00 33.03
C VAL A 291 -28.25 20.44 32.71
N ARG A 292 -27.85 20.97 31.55
CA ARG A 292 -28.27 22.29 31.07
C ARG A 292 -29.78 22.39 30.89
N SER A 293 -30.46 21.31 30.50
CA SER A 293 -31.92 21.32 30.37
C SER A 293 -32.65 21.22 31.72
N ALA A 294 -31.96 20.78 32.78
CA ALA A 294 -32.53 20.61 34.11
C ALA A 294 -32.28 21.79 35.08
N ILE A 295 -31.27 22.64 34.84
CA ILE A 295 -30.78 23.66 35.81
C ILE A 295 -30.85 25.09 35.25
N SER A 296 -31.05 26.07 36.14
CA SER A 296 -31.02 27.51 35.83
C SER A 296 -29.63 28.01 35.38
N GLY A 297 -29.59 28.98 34.45
CA GLY A 297 -28.36 29.41 33.76
C GLY A 297 -27.22 29.93 34.65
N LYS A 298 -27.52 30.51 35.83
CA LYS A 298 -26.49 31.01 36.77
C LYS A 298 -25.78 29.86 37.49
N GLN A 299 -26.53 28.87 37.97
CA GLN A 299 -25.96 27.67 38.61
C GLN A 299 -25.21 26.80 37.59
N PHE A 300 -25.67 26.80 36.33
CA PHE A 300 -25.01 26.09 35.23
C PHE A 300 -23.60 26.63 34.93
N GLN A 301 -23.35 27.94 35.00
CA GLN A 301 -22.01 28.49 34.74
C GLN A 301 -20.98 28.05 35.79
N THR A 302 -21.34 28.06 37.07
CA THR A 302 -20.47 27.59 38.16
C THR A 302 -20.24 26.08 38.07
N PHE A 303 -21.29 25.31 37.74
CA PHE A 303 -21.19 23.88 37.50
C PHE A 303 -20.28 23.56 36.31
N LEU A 304 -20.47 24.22 35.16
CA LEU A 304 -19.65 24.05 33.96
C LEU A 304 -18.17 24.33 34.24
N ALA A 305 -17.85 25.44 34.92
CA ALA A 305 -16.48 25.79 35.24
C ALA A 305 -15.82 24.74 36.16
N THR A 306 -16.52 24.29 37.20
CA THR A 306 -16.02 23.27 38.14
C THR A 306 -15.83 21.92 37.45
N LEU A 307 -16.78 21.55 36.58
CA LEU A 307 -16.78 20.29 35.87
C LEU A 307 -15.69 20.25 34.79
N VAL A 308 -15.50 21.32 34.02
CA VAL A 308 -14.44 21.41 32.99
C VAL A 308 -13.05 21.40 33.64
N ILE A 309 -12.83 22.17 34.70
CA ILE A 309 -11.54 22.16 35.43
C ILE A 309 -11.28 20.79 36.04
N GLY A 310 -12.31 20.16 36.65
CA GLY A 310 -12.21 18.83 37.25
C GLY A 310 -11.90 17.74 36.23
N THR A 311 -12.62 17.68 35.12
CA THR A 311 -12.38 16.67 34.07
C THR A 311 -11.12 16.91 33.28
N PHE A 312 -10.75 18.16 33.00
CA PHE A 312 -9.47 18.46 32.34
C PHE A 312 -8.28 18.12 33.26
N GLY A 313 -8.35 18.45 34.54
CA GLY A 313 -7.33 18.10 35.53
C GLY A 313 -7.17 16.59 35.72
N ILE A 314 -8.28 15.88 35.92
CA ILE A 314 -8.29 14.42 36.08
C ILE A 314 -7.86 13.71 34.79
N GLY A 315 -8.34 14.19 33.63
CA GLY A 315 -8.02 13.62 32.32
C GLY A 315 -6.56 13.79 31.95
N LEU A 316 -5.98 14.99 32.15
CA LEU A 316 -4.57 15.24 31.89
C LEU A 316 -3.68 14.46 32.86
N PHE A 317 -4.01 14.44 34.15
CA PHE A 317 -3.28 13.65 35.15
C PHE A 317 -3.35 12.15 34.85
N GLY A 318 -4.53 11.63 34.50
CA GLY A 318 -4.74 10.24 34.12
C GLY A 318 -3.95 9.84 32.88
N LEU A 319 -3.95 10.67 31.84
CA LEU A 319 -3.18 10.42 30.61
C LEU A 319 -1.66 10.40 30.90
N VAL A 320 -1.17 11.40 31.63
CA VAL A 320 0.27 11.51 31.97
C VAL A 320 0.69 10.36 32.88
N ALA A 321 -0.13 9.99 33.87
CA ALA A 321 0.16 8.87 34.77
C ALA A 321 0.12 7.52 34.02
N LEU A 322 -0.87 7.26 33.16
CA LEU A 322 -0.97 6.01 32.41
C LEU A 322 0.16 5.87 31.37
N THR A 323 0.60 6.99 30.80
CA THR A 323 1.74 7.02 29.88
C THR A 323 3.05 6.83 30.63
N SER A 324 3.25 7.50 31.78
CA SER A 324 4.49 7.38 32.58
C SER A 324 4.63 6.02 33.27
N LEU A 325 3.52 5.40 33.66
CA LEU A 325 3.47 4.03 34.19
C LEU A 325 3.67 2.95 33.11
N GLY A 326 3.74 3.32 31.83
CA GLY A 326 3.99 2.40 30.72
C GLY A 326 2.81 1.49 30.36
N TYR A 327 1.60 1.76 30.86
CA TYR A 327 0.40 1.01 30.46
C TYR A 327 -0.03 1.33 29.03
N ILE A 328 0.21 2.57 28.57
CA ILE A 328 -0.02 2.99 27.19
C ILE A 328 1.32 2.91 26.43
N ALA A 329 1.37 2.01 25.44
CA ALA A 329 2.52 1.89 24.55
C ALA A 329 2.66 3.14 23.67
N PRO A 330 3.90 3.60 23.41
CA PRO A 330 4.15 4.71 22.49
C PRO A 330 3.79 4.33 21.05
N TRP A 331 3.83 5.32 20.17
CA TRP A 331 3.52 5.18 18.74
C TRP A 331 4.42 4.12 18.10
N GLY A 332 3.85 3.28 17.23
CA GLY A 332 4.67 2.34 16.45
C GLY A 332 5.64 3.09 15.53
N GLY A 333 6.86 2.57 15.36
CA GLY A 333 7.91 3.24 14.58
C GLY A 333 7.50 3.59 13.14
N ARG A 334 6.65 2.76 12.51
CA ARG A 334 6.08 3.02 11.16
C ARG A 334 5.09 4.19 11.15
N PHE A 335 4.25 4.33 12.17
CA PHE A 335 3.33 5.47 12.28
C PHE A 335 4.06 6.73 12.70
N TYR A 336 5.05 6.61 13.58
CA TYR A 336 5.88 7.75 14.00
C TYR A 336 6.68 8.33 12.83
N SER A 337 7.15 7.50 11.88
CA SER A 337 7.84 8.00 10.68
C SER A 337 6.98 8.84 9.74
N LEU A 338 5.65 8.77 9.85
CA LEU A 338 4.74 9.65 9.11
C LEU A 338 4.68 11.05 9.71
N TRP A 339 5.04 11.19 10.99
CA TRP A 339 5.14 12.47 11.69
C TRP A 339 6.57 13.03 11.61
N ASP A 340 7.56 12.23 12.02
CA ASP A 340 8.98 12.52 11.90
C ASP A 340 9.60 11.72 10.75
N THR A 341 9.66 12.35 9.58
CA THR A 341 10.15 11.74 8.34
C THR A 341 11.64 11.38 8.39
N SER A 342 12.41 11.92 9.33
CA SER A 342 13.84 11.61 9.48
C SER A 342 14.10 10.39 10.37
N TYR A 343 13.15 10.06 11.26
CA TYR A 343 13.32 8.99 12.25
C TYR A 343 13.65 7.64 11.63
N ALA A 344 12.88 7.21 10.61
CA ALA A 344 13.08 5.92 9.95
C ALA A 344 14.47 5.80 9.32
N LYS A 345 14.96 6.85 8.67
CA LYS A 345 16.26 6.83 7.99
C LYS A 345 17.44 6.67 8.96
N ILE A 346 17.32 7.23 10.16
CA ILE A 346 18.41 7.25 11.16
C ILE A 346 18.37 6.00 12.05
N HIS A 347 17.18 5.62 12.55
CA HIS A 347 17.07 4.61 13.60
C HIS A 347 16.64 3.23 13.09
N ILE A 348 15.93 3.14 11.97
CA ILE A 348 15.37 1.88 11.47
C ILE A 348 15.56 1.80 9.94
N PRO A 349 16.79 1.50 9.46
CA PRO A 349 17.12 1.53 8.03
C PRO A 349 16.27 0.56 7.20
N ILE A 350 15.73 -0.50 7.82
CA ILE A 350 14.81 -1.45 7.16
C ILE A 350 13.55 -0.74 6.64
N ILE A 351 12.96 0.17 7.44
CA ILE A 351 11.77 0.93 7.00
C ILE A 351 12.15 1.87 5.85
N ALA A 352 13.28 2.57 5.95
CA ALA A 352 13.71 3.48 4.90
C ALA A 352 14.14 2.76 3.60
N SER A 353 14.49 1.47 3.67
CA SER A 353 14.94 0.70 2.51
C SER A 353 13.83 0.37 1.51
N VAL A 354 12.56 0.38 1.95
CA VAL A 354 11.40 0.11 1.10
C VAL A 354 11.11 1.33 0.23
N SER A 355 11.10 1.15 -1.09
CA SER A 355 10.86 2.23 -2.06
C SER A 355 9.49 2.90 -1.87
N GLU A 356 8.49 2.17 -1.39
CA GLU A 356 7.13 2.66 -1.14
C GLU A 356 7.03 3.67 0.01
N HIS A 357 8.02 3.70 0.91
CA HIS A 357 8.07 4.58 2.05
C HIS A 357 8.72 5.94 1.74
N GLN A 358 9.15 6.15 0.50
CA GLN A 358 9.71 7.41 0.04
C GLN A 358 8.61 8.48 -0.16
N PRO A 359 8.97 9.77 -0.09
CA PRO A 359 8.04 10.85 -0.38
C PRO A 359 7.67 10.92 -1.86
N THR A 360 6.46 11.40 -2.15
CA THR A 360 5.95 11.56 -3.52
C THR A 360 6.43 12.86 -4.16
N ALA A 361 6.99 12.77 -5.36
CA ALA A 361 7.22 13.94 -6.20
C ALA A 361 5.93 14.37 -6.93
N TRP A 362 5.80 15.66 -7.26
CA TRP A 362 4.64 16.20 -8.00
C TRP A 362 4.30 15.47 -9.32
N PRO A 363 5.27 14.93 -10.10
CA PRO A 363 4.92 14.20 -11.32
C PRO A 363 4.13 12.93 -11.03
N ALA A 364 4.34 12.28 -9.87
CA ALA A 364 3.57 11.10 -9.47
C ALA A 364 2.10 11.45 -9.21
N PHE A 365 1.82 12.59 -8.54
CA PHE A 365 0.46 13.07 -8.37
C PHE A 365 -0.26 13.30 -9.70
N PHE A 366 0.41 13.93 -10.67
CA PHE A 366 -0.16 14.14 -12.00
C PHE A 366 -0.29 12.84 -12.79
N PHE A 367 0.68 11.94 -12.69
CA PHE A 367 0.67 10.65 -13.36
C PHE A 367 -0.51 9.77 -12.90
N ASP A 368 -0.78 9.76 -11.60
CA ASP A 368 -1.82 8.92 -10.99
C ASP A 368 -3.23 9.50 -11.06
N LEU A 369 -3.38 10.82 -11.02
CA LEU A 369 -4.69 11.50 -10.92
C LEU A 369 -5.06 12.30 -12.17
N SER A 370 -4.10 12.62 -13.04
CA SER A 370 -4.30 13.38 -14.28
C SER A 370 -5.15 14.64 -14.04
N MET A 371 -6.30 14.79 -14.69
CA MET A 371 -7.16 15.97 -14.53
C MET A 371 -7.77 16.13 -13.12
N LEU A 372 -7.86 15.06 -12.34
CA LEU A 372 -8.53 15.10 -11.04
C LEU A 372 -7.75 15.96 -10.04
N ILE A 373 -6.43 16.11 -10.22
CA ILE A 373 -5.58 16.87 -9.29
C ILE A 373 -5.93 18.36 -9.22
N TRP A 374 -6.38 18.97 -10.33
CA TRP A 374 -6.77 20.39 -10.34
C TRP A 374 -8.25 20.60 -10.07
N LEU A 375 -9.11 19.60 -10.35
CA LEU A 375 -10.51 19.61 -9.91
C LEU A 375 -10.65 19.38 -8.39
N PHE A 376 -9.68 18.71 -7.77
CA PHE A 376 -9.71 18.36 -6.36
C PHE A 376 -9.80 19.59 -5.42
N PRO A 377 -8.91 20.60 -5.50
CA PRO A 377 -9.04 21.81 -4.68
C PRO A 377 -10.35 22.57 -4.93
N ALA A 378 -10.82 22.61 -6.18
CA ALA A 378 -12.09 23.25 -6.53
C ALA A 378 -13.28 22.54 -5.86
N GLY A 379 -13.31 21.21 -5.88
CA GLY A 379 -14.35 20.42 -5.20
C GLY A 379 -14.33 20.59 -3.69
N VAL A 380 -13.14 20.65 -3.08
CA VAL A 380 -12.99 20.93 -1.64
C VAL A 380 -13.48 22.35 -1.31
N TYR A 381 -13.13 23.34 -2.13
CA TYR A 381 -13.63 24.72 -1.97
C TYR A 381 -15.16 24.79 -2.05
N MET A 382 -15.78 24.04 -2.96
CA MET A 382 -17.24 23.97 -3.05
C MET A 382 -17.88 23.32 -1.83
N CYS A 383 -17.24 22.31 -1.24
CA CYS A 383 -17.67 21.73 0.03
C CYS A 383 -17.62 22.73 1.19
N PHE A 384 -16.75 23.75 1.12
CA PHE A 384 -16.73 24.86 2.08
C PHE A 384 -17.89 25.85 1.90
N ASN A 385 -18.33 26.09 0.66
CA ASN A 385 -19.43 27.02 0.38
C ASN A 385 -20.75 26.50 0.96
N ASP A 386 -21.09 25.24 0.69
CA ASP A 386 -22.28 24.59 1.21
C ASP A 386 -21.92 23.66 2.38
N LEU A 387 -21.45 24.24 3.49
CA LEU A 387 -20.88 23.46 4.59
C LEU A 387 -21.95 22.70 5.40
N LYS A 388 -22.29 21.48 4.98
CA LYS A 388 -23.08 20.49 5.75
C LYS A 388 -22.18 19.55 6.56
N ASP A 389 -22.77 18.79 7.46
CA ASP A 389 -22.03 17.91 8.38
C ASP A 389 -21.25 16.83 7.62
N GLU A 390 -21.80 16.33 6.51
CA GLU A 390 -21.15 15.40 5.59
C GLU A 390 -20.00 16.02 4.79
N HIS A 391 -20.10 17.30 4.41
CA HIS A 391 -19.03 18.00 3.69
C HIS A 391 -17.80 18.25 4.56
N VAL A 392 -18.00 18.46 5.87
CA VAL A 392 -16.90 18.55 6.84
C VAL A 392 -16.05 17.27 6.83
N PHE A 393 -16.67 16.09 6.67
CA PHE A 393 -15.93 14.83 6.57
C PHE A 393 -15.01 14.80 5.36
N VAL A 394 -15.51 15.21 4.18
CA VAL A 394 -14.72 15.27 2.94
C VAL A 394 -13.56 16.24 3.07
N VAL A 395 -13.76 17.40 3.69
CA VAL A 395 -12.70 18.40 3.93
C VAL A 395 -11.61 17.85 4.85
N VAL A 396 -12.00 17.22 5.97
CA VAL A 396 -11.05 16.62 6.92
C VAL A 396 -10.27 15.48 6.25
N TYR A 397 -10.97 14.63 5.50
CA TYR A 397 -10.34 13.54 4.74
C TYR A 397 -9.39 14.07 3.66
N ALA A 398 -9.78 15.10 2.90
CA ALA A 398 -8.94 15.74 1.89
C ALA A 398 -7.65 16.28 2.51
N LEU A 399 -7.74 17.00 3.63
CA LEU A 399 -6.59 17.59 4.31
C LEU A 399 -5.58 16.54 4.77
N PHE A 400 -6.03 15.56 5.57
CA PHE A 400 -5.14 14.52 6.11
C PHE A 400 -4.67 13.56 5.02
N GLY A 401 -5.54 13.18 4.09
CA GLY A 401 -5.19 12.33 2.95
C GLY A 401 -4.10 12.96 2.08
N SER A 402 -4.19 14.26 1.78
CA SER A 402 -3.16 14.95 0.99
C SER A 402 -1.83 15.06 1.74
N TYR A 403 -1.85 15.31 3.05
CA TYR A 403 -0.63 15.32 3.86
C TYR A 403 0.08 13.95 3.85
N PHE A 404 -0.67 12.88 4.14
CA PHE A 404 -0.10 11.54 4.21
C PHE A 404 0.38 11.01 2.85
N ALA A 405 -0.35 11.29 1.77
CA ALA A 405 0.11 10.98 0.42
C ALA A 405 1.38 11.75 0.05
N GLY A 406 1.54 13.00 0.52
CA GLY A 406 2.75 13.79 0.31
C GLY A 406 3.99 13.20 1.01
N VAL A 407 3.80 12.64 2.21
CA VAL A 407 4.88 12.02 3.01
C VAL A 407 5.28 10.65 2.48
N MET A 408 4.33 9.86 1.96
CA MET A 408 4.57 8.47 1.57
C MET A 408 3.80 8.07 0.29
N VAL A 409 4.53 7.55 -0.71
CA VAL A 409 3.98 7.11 -2.01
C VAL A 409 2.87 6.07 -1.86
N ARG A 410 3.03 5.09 -0.96
CA ARG A 410 2.00 4.06 -0.73
C ARG A 410 0.64 4.64 -0.34
N LEU A 411 0.60 5.79 0.34
CA LEU A 411 -0.63 6.39 0.85
C LEU A 411 -1.42 7.16 -0.22
N MET A 412 -0.87 7.32 -1.42
CA MET A 412 -1.60 7.80 -2.59
C MET A 412 -2.88 7.00 -2.89
N LEU A 413 -2.84 5.69 -2.60
CA LEU A 413 -3.97 4.79 -2.71
C LEU A 413 -5.15 5.25 -1.83
N THR A 414 -4.87 5.73 -0.61
CA THR A 414 -5.88 6.23 0.32
C THR A 414 -6.36 7.64 0.01
N LEU A 415 -5.61 8.44 -0.76
CA LEU A 415 -6.02 9.76 -1.23
C LEU A 415 -6.96 9.68 -2.45
N THR A 416 -6.77 8.68 -3.31
CA THR A 416 -7.51 8.56 -4.57
C THR A 416 -9.04 8.63 -4.40
N PRO A 417 -9.68 7.97 -3.40
CA PRO A 417 -11.13 8.07 -3.22
C PRO A 417 -11.66 9.48 -2.96
N VAL A 418 -11.05 10.25 -2.06
CA VAL A 418 -11.52 11.62 -1.79
C VAL A 418 -11.30 12.54 -2.97
N VAL A 419 -10.22 12.34 -3.73
CA VAL A 419 -9.96 13.07 -4.97
C VAL A 419 -11.06 12.79 -6.00
N CYS A 420 -11.42 11.53 -6.23
CA CYS A 420 -12.50 11.18 -7.16
C CYS A 420 -13.85 11.78 -6.73
N VAL A 421 -14.18 11.74 -5.44
CA VAL A 421 -15.43 12.32 -4.90
C VAL A 421 -15.44 13.84 -5.08
N ALA A 422 -14.42 14.56 -4.63
CA ALA A 422 -14.36 16.02 -4.72
C ALA A 422 -14.30 16.49 -6.19
N ALA A 423 -13.50 15.84 -7.04
CA ALA A 423 -13.44 16.17 -8.46
C ALA A 423 -14.78 15.92 -9.17
N ALA A 424 -15.52 14.89 -8.77
CA ALA A 424 -16.86 14.62 -9.31
C ALA A 424 -17.89 15.67 -8.87
N ILE A 425 -17.81 16.19 -7.65
CA ILE A 425 -18.66 17.31 -7.18
C ILE A 425 -18.41 18.55 -8.04
N ALA A 426 -17.14 18.91 -8.26
CA ALA A 426 -16.77 20.04 -9.10
C ALA A 426 -17.20 19.86 -10.56
N ALA A 427 -16.89 18.70 -11.14
CA ALA A 427 -17.29 18.35 -12.50
C ALA A 427 -18.80 18.37 -12.69
N SER A 428 -19.57 17.80 -11.75
CA SER A 428 -21.03 17.78 -11.81
C SER A 428 -21.60 19.18 -11.75
N GLN A 429 -21.11 20.07 -10.88
CA GLN A 429 -21.66 21.42 -10.81
C GLN A 429 -21.40 22.22 -12.08
N ILE A 430 -20.22 22.06 -12.70
CA ILE A 430 -19.91 22.69 -13.99
C ILE A 430 -20.91 22.18 -15.03
N LEU A 431 -21.10 20.86 -15.11
CA LEU A 431 -22.04 20.27 -16.07
C LEU A 431 -23.48 20.71 -15.77
N ASP A 432 -23.94 20.63 -14.53
CA ASP A 432 -25.30 21.02 -14.12
C ASP A 432 -25.58 22.51 -14.41
N SER A 433 -24.58 23.39 -14.26
CA SER A 433 -24.73 24.84 -14.53
C SER A 433 -24.77 25.18 -16.02
N TYR A 434 -24.05 24.44 -16.87
CA TYR A 434 -23.92 24.76 -18.30
C TYR A 434 -24.79 23.87 -19.21
N LEU A 435 -25.26 22.71 -18.73
CA LEU A 435 -26.25 21.86 -19.44
C LEU A 435 -27.70 22.23 -19.11
N SER A 436 -27.98 23.07 -18.11
CA SER A 436 -29.35 23.48 -17.82
C SER A 436 -29.95 24.27 -19.01
N VAL A 437 -31.06 23.74 -19.54
CA VAL A 437 -31.80 24.33 -20.67
C VAL A 437 -32.75 25.44 -20.21
N GLU A 438 -33.02 25.54 -18.90
CA GLU A 438 -33.84 26.61 -18.33
C GLU A 438 -33.14 27.96 -18.46
N THR A 439 -33.56 28.72 -19.48
CA THR A 439 -33.30 30.15 -19.60
C THR A 439 -34.29 30.88 -18.71
N PRO A 440 -33.87 31.79 -17.81
CA PRO A 440 -34.81 32.64 -17.09
C PRO A 440 -35.65 33.42 -18.12
N THR A 441 -36.96 33.44 -17.92
CA THR A 441 -37.90 34.23 -18.72
C THR A 441 -37.53 35.71 -18.59
N GLU A 442 -37.64 36.49 -19.67
CA GLU A 442 -37.23 37.91 -19.71
C GLU A 442 -37.78 38.77 -18.54
N ALA A 443 -38.93 38.39 -17.97
CA ALA A 443 -39.55 39.04 -16.81
C ALA A 443 -38.78 38.89 -15.47
N GLU A 444 -37.98 37.83 -15.28
CA GLU A 444 -37.16 37.64 -14.08
C GLU A 444 -35.85 38.44 -14.14
N VAL A 445 -35.39 38.76 -15.34
CA VAL A 445 -34.17 39.55 -15.57
C VAL A 445 -34.44 41.04 -15.30
N GLU A 446 -35.58 41.56 -15.73
CA GLU A 446 -35.98 42.95 -15.45
C GLU A 446 -36.22 43.23 -13.96
N SER A 447 -36.77 42.26 -13.22
CA SER A 447 -37.02 42.39 -11.78
C SER A 447 -35.73 42.35 -10.95
N ALA A 448 -34.72 41.59 -11.38
CA ALA A 448 -33.39 41.59 -10.78
C ALA A 448 -32.60 42.89 -11.08
N GLU A 449 -32.73 43.46 -12.28
CA GLU A 449 -32.10 44.73 -12.65
C GLU A 449 -32.70 45.94 -11.91
N ALA A 450 -33.99 45.89 -11.56
CA ALA A 450 -34.65 46.94 -10.78
C ALA A 450 -34.17 46.97 -9.31
N ALA A 451 -33.85 45.81 -8.72
CA ALA A 451 -33.36 45.71 -7.34
C ALA A 451 -31.89 46.18 -7.17
N ALA A 452 -31.08 46.11 -8.24
CA ALA A 452 -29.66 46.47 -8.22
C ALA A 452 -29.38 47.99 -8.29
N LYS A 453 -30.40 48.84 -8.45
CA LYS A 453 -30.25 50.30 -8.64
C LYS A 453 -30.11 51.15 -7.37
N ASN A 454 -30.05 50.56 -6.16
CA ASN A 454 -29.78 51.31 -4.93
C ASN A 454 -28.30 51.16 -4.51
N PRO A 455 -27.43 52.17 -4.70
CA PRO A 455 -26.00 52.04 -4.43
C PRO A 455 -25.67 52.48 -2.99
N VAL A 456 -25.12 51.58 -2.19
CA VAL A 456 -24.30 51.97 -1.02
C VAL A 456 -22.84 51.88 -1.43
N LYS A 457 -22.16 53.04 -1.43
CA LYS A 457 -20.75 53.21 -1.78
C LYS A 457 -19.85 52.42 -0.82
N ASN A 458 -18.99 51.56 -1.36
CA ASN A 458 -17.60 51.41 -0.90
C ASN A 458 -16.75 50.74 -2.00
N GLY A 459 -15.59 51.34 -2.27
CA GLY A 459 -14.75 51.03 -3.41
C GLY A 459 -14.01 49.69 -3.27
N SER A 460 -14.17 48.84 -4.28
CA SER A 460 -13.21 47.80 -4.65
C SER A 460 -13.39 47.47 -6.13
N LEU A 461 -12.28 47.56 -6.87
CA LEU A 461 -11.97 47.00 -8.20
C LEU A 461 -13.13 46.83 -9.21
N ARG A 462 -13.22 47.77 -10.16
CA ARG A 462 -13.97 47.63 -11.41
C ARG A 462 -13.41 46.50 -12.26
N GLY A 463 -14.04 45.33 -12.20
CA GLY A 463 -13.87 44.22 -13.13
C GLY A 463 -15.22 43.64 -13.53
N SER A 464 -15.66 43.95 -14.76
CA SER A 464 -16.77 43.30 -15.48
C SER A 464 -18.17 43.35 -14.85
N GLU A 465 -18.84 44.50 -14.93
CA GLU A 465 -20.30 44.64 -14.77
C GLU A 465 -21.03 44.12 -16.02
N LYS A 466 -21.09 42.81 -16.25
CA LYS A 466 -22.17 42.10 -16.98
C LYS A 466 -22.20 40.60 -16.57
N PRO A 467 -22.62 40.25 -15.34
CA PRO A 467 -22.57 38.86 -14.86
C PRO A 467 -23.65 37.95 -15.47
N THR A 468 -24.68 38.49 -16.13
CA THR A 468 -25.88 37.72 -16.55
C THR A 468 -25.91 37.31 -18.02
N ILE A 469 -25.02 37.79 -18.89
CA ILE A 469 -25.05 37.44 -20.34
C ILE A 469 -24.02 36.34 -20.69
N GLY A 470 -22.96 36.17 -19.87
CA GLY A 470 -21.87 35.23 -20.14
C GLY A 470 -22.20 33.76 -19.88
N ILE A 471 -23.01 33.45 -18.86
CA ILE A 471 -23.36 32.06 -18.49
C ILE A 471 -24.50 31.51 -19.36
N PHE A 472 -25.36 32.39 -19.89
CA PHE A 472 -26.57 32.02 -20.62
C PHE A 472 -26.43 32.04 -22.15
N SER A 473 -25.29 32.51 -22.68
CA SER A 473 -25.02 32.42 -24.11
C SER A 473 -24.83 30.97 -24.55
N ASN A 474 -25.52 30.55 -25.62
CA ASN A 474 -25.35 29.21 -26.17
C ASN A 474 -23.89 28.91 -26.55
N VAL A 475 -23.12 29.93 -26.93
CA VAL A 475 -21.70 29.79 -27.26
C VAL A 475 -20.89 29.38 -26.03
N SER A 476 -21.08 30.02 -24.88
CA SER A 476 -20.32 29.69 -23.66
C SER A 476 -20.74 28.32 -23.10
N LYS A 477 -22.03 27.98 -23.13
CA LYS A 477 -22.52 26.64 -22.77
C LYS A 477 -21.87 25.56 -23.63
N ILE A 478 -21.89 25.71 -24.95
CA ILE A 478 -21.27 24.75 -25.88
C ILE A 478 -19.76 24.68 -25.67
N SER A 479 -19.08 25.81 -25.52
CA SER A 479 -17.61 25.83 -25.32
C SER A 479 -17.19 25.13 -24.03
N VAL A 480 -17.84 25.41 -22.89
CA VAL A 480 -17.48 24.81 -21.60
C VAL A 480 -17.82 23.32 -21.57
N VAL A 481 -18.99 22.92 -22.06
CA VAL A 481 -19.38 21.50 -22.12
C VAL A 481 -18.46 20.73 -23.06
N SER A 482 -18.10 21.31 -24.21
CA SER A 482 -17.16 20.68 -25.15
C SER A 482 -15.77 20.54 -24.54
N ALA A 483 -15.25 21.58 -23.86
CA ALA A 483 -13.98 21.53 -23.17
C ALA A 483 -13.97 20.45 -22.08
N MET A 484 -15.01 20.39 -21.25
CA MET A 484 -15.15 19.37 -20.21
C MET A 484 -15.21 17.95 -20.81
N THR A 485 -15.93 17.78 -21.92
CA THR A 485 -16.00 16.50 -22.64
C THR A 485 -14.63 16.08 -23.18
N ILE A 486 -13.85 17.02 -23.73
CA ILE A 486 -12.47 16.77 -24.17
C ILE A 486 -11.59 16.34 -22.99
N TYR A 487 -11.68 17.01 -21.84
CA TYR A 487 -10.93 16.62 -20.64
C TYR A 487 -11.30 15.21 -20.16
N LEU A 488 -12.59 14.86 -20.16
CA LEU A 488 -13.05 13.50 -19.82
C LEU A 488 -12.47 12.45 -20.79
N LEU A 489 -12.44 12.73 -22.10
CA LEU A 489 -11.85 11.84 -23.10
C LEU A 489 -10.33 11.72 -22.92
N MET A 490 -9.63 12.84 -22.69
CA MET A 490 -8.19 12.84 -22.39
C MET A 490 -7.87 12.07 -21.10
N PHE A 491 -8.74 12.14 -20.10
CA PHE A 491 -8.60 11.37 -18.88
C PHE A 491 -8.70 9.86 -19.16
N VAL A 492 -9.69 9.43 -19.95
CA VAL A 492 -9.81 8.01 -20.32
C VAL A 492 -8.58 7.52 -21.09
N THR A 493 -8.07 8.31 -22.05
CA THR A 493 -6.87 7.93 -22.82
C THR A 493 -5.63 7.89 -21.95
N HIS A 494 -5.42 8.88 -21.07
CA HIS A 494 -4.33 8.89 -20.09
C HIS A 494 -4.40 7.68 -19.16
N CYS A 495 -5.55 7.42 -18.55
CA CYS A 495 -5.72 6.30 -17.61
C CYS A 495 -5.45 4.96 -18.28
N THR A 496 -5.93 4.78 -19.51
CA THR A 496 -5.69 3.57 -20.29
C THR A 496 -4.21 3.43 -20.65
N TRP A 497 -3.56 4.51 -21.08
CA TRP A 497 -2.13 4.51 -21.43
C TRP A 497 -1.24 4.21 -20.22
N VAL A 498 -1.48 4.86 -19.08
CA VAL A 498 -0.73 4.63 -17.83
C VAL A 498 -0.90 3.18 -17.36
N THR A 499 -2.15 2.70 -17.31
CA THR A 499 -2.44 1.33 -16.89
C THR A 499 -1.74 0.32 -17.78
N SER A 500 -1.85 0.51 -19.09
CA SER A 500 -1.27 -0.36 -20.13
C SER A 500 0.26 -0.40 -20.08
N ASN A 501 0.93 0.74 -19.90
CA ASN A 501 2.39 0.82 -20.08
C ASN A 501 3.19 0.79 -18.78
N ALA A 502 2.64 1.27 -17.66
CA ALA A 502 3.37 1.38 -16.40
C ALA A 502 2.95 0.33 -15.36
N TYR A 503 1.65 0.16 -15.14
CA TYR A 503 1.15 -0.71 -14.06
C TYR A 503 0.88 -2.16 -14.48
N SER A 504 0.78 -2.44 -15.78
CA SER A 504 0.51 -3.80 -16.29
C SER A 504 1.80 -4.54 -16.68
N SER A 505 2.77 -4.60 -15.78
CA SER A 505 4.02 -5.36 -15.96
C SER A 505 4.20 -6.40 -14.85
N PRO A 506 4.33 -7.70 -15.18
CA PRO A 506 4.63 -8.72 -14.18
C PRO A 506 6.05 -8.53 -13.63
N SER A 507 6.24 -8.85 -12.34
CA SER A 507 7.55 -8.86 -11.68
C SER A 507 8.27 -10.21 -11.77
N VAL A 508 7.53 -11.28 -12.08
CA VAL A 508 8.05 -12.65 -12.19
C VAL A 508 8.73 -12.87 -13.54
N VAL A 509 8.12 -12.33 -14.59
CA VAL A 509 8.54 -12.50 -15.98
C VAL A 509 9.03 -11.14 -16.47
N LEU A 510 10.27 -11.09 -16.94
CA LEU A 510 10.84 -9.85 -17.44
C LEU A 510 10.65 -9.79 -18.95
N ALA A 511 10.03 -8.72 -19.43
CA ALA A 511 9.87 -8.48 -20.86
C ALA A 511 10.99 -7.55 -21.36
N SER A 512 11.79 -8.03 -22.30
CA SER A 512 12.74 -7.21 -23.05
C SER A 512 12.23 -6.98 -24.47
N ARG A 513 12.57 -5.84 -25.06
CA ARG A 513 12.31 -5.56 -26.48
C ARG A 513 13.61 -5.67 -27.25
N MET A 514 13.58 -6.51 -28.27
CA MET A 514 14.69 -6.66 -29.21
C MET A 514 14.72 -5.46 -30.19
N PRO A 515 15.85 -5.19 -30.87
CA PRO A 515 15.97 -4.08 -31.81
C PRO A 515 14.99 -4.12 -32.99
N ASP A 516 14.47 -5.30 -33.32
CA ASP A 516 13.44 -5.55 -34.34
C ASP A 516 12.01 -5.26 -33.84
N GLY A 517 11.85 -4.89 -32.56
CA GLY A 517 10.56 -4.64 -31.92
C GLY A 517 9.86 -5.90 -31.39
N SER A 518 10.44 -7.09 -31.58
CA SER A 518 9.91 -8.33 -31.00
C SER A 518 10.09 -8.34 -29.48
N GLN A 519 9.11 -8.94 -28.78
CA GLN A 519 9.16 -9.07 -27.33
C GLN A 519 9.84 -10.40 -26.98
N HIS A 520 10.99 -10.33 -26.31
CA HIS A 520 11.67 -11.48 -25.73
C HIS A 520 11.32 -11.59 -24.25
N ILE A 521 10.80 -12.75 -23.86
CA ILE A 521 10.35 -13.01 -22.50
C ILE A 521 11.46 -13.75 -21.75
N ILE A 522 11.86 -13.22 -20.59
CA ILE A 522 12.92 -13.76 -19.75
C ILE A 522 12.28 -14.28 -18.46
N ASP A 523 12.52 -15.55 -18.16
CA ASP A 523 11.80 -16.29 -17.12
C ASP A 523 12.72 -17.05 -16.15
N ASP A 524 13.93 -16.52 -15.97
CA ASP A 524 14.96 -17.06 -15.09
C ASP A 524 14.49 -17.27 -13.64
N TYR A 525 13.55 -16.45 -13.15
CA TYR A 525 12.98 -16.61 -11.80
C TYR A 525 12.25 -17.94 -11.66
N ARG A 526 11.32 -18.25 -12.57
CA ARG A 526 10.57 -19.50 -12.51
C ARG A 526 11.47 -20.70 -12.79
N GLU A 527 12.40 -20.58 -13.74
CA GLU A 527 13.41 -21.60 -14.04
C GLU A 527 14.17 -22.01 -12.77
N ALA A 528 14.79 -21.04 -12.08
CA ALA A 528 15.60 -21.32 -10.90
C ALA A 528 14.77 -21.82 -9.70
N TYR A 529 13.59 -21.25 -9.46
CA TYR A 529 12.71 -21.72 -8.39
C TYR A 529 12.15 -23.12 -8.67
N GLN A 530 11.90 -23.46 -9.93
CA GLN A 530 11.48 -24.81 -10.31
C GLN A 530 12.61 -25.82 -10.19
N TRP A 531 13.83 -25.45 -10.54
CA TRP A 531 15.03 -26.26 -10.28
C TRP A 531 15.19 -26.52 -8.78
N LEU A 532 15.08 -25.48 -7.94
CA LEU A 532 15.12 -25.63 -6.48
C LEU A 532 14.06 -26.62 -6.00
N ARG A 533 12.84 -26.55 -6.54
CA ARG A 533 11.74 -27.42 -6.15
C ARG A 533 11.93 -28.89 -6.54
N GLN A 534 12.54 -29.16 -7.69
CA GLN A 534 12.63 -30.52 -8.25
C GLN A 534 13.96 -31.21 -7.92
N ASN A 535 15.04 -30.45 -7.70
CA ASN A 535 16.40 -30.98 -7.62
C ASN A 535 17.02 -30.90 -6.21
N THR A 536 16.35 -30.29 -5.23
CA THR A 536 16.81 -30.23 -3.84
C THR A 536 15.92 -31.06 -2.92
N LYS A 537 16.43 -31.44 -1.75
CA LYS A 537 15.64 -32.12 -0.70
C LYS A 537 14.49 -31.21 -0.25
N GLU A 538 13.35 -31.79 0.14
CA GLU A 538 12.17 -31.02 0.57
C GLU A 538 12.43 -30.14 1.80
N ASP A 539 13.36 -30.55 2.66
CA ASP A 539 13.77 -29.84 3.87
C ASP A 539 15.00 -28.95 3.65
N ALA A 540 15.44 -28.75 2.41
CA ALA A 540 16.62 -27.93 2.11
C ALA A 540 16.39 -26.46 2.45
N LYS A 541 17.24 -25.88 3.31
CA LYS A 541 17.06 -24.51 3.79
C LYS A 541 17.76 -23.52 2.87
N ILE A 542 16.99 -22.55 2.37
CA ILE A 542 17.46 -21.54 1.41
C ILE A 542 17.70 -20.21 2.11
N MET A 543 18.92 -19.70 2.00
CA MET A 543 19.29 -18.36 2.42
C MET A 543 19.25 -17.41 1.21
N ALA A 544 18.41 -16.38 1.30
CA ALA A 544 18.30 -15.31 0.30
C ALA A 544 18.03 -13.99 1.02
N TRP A 545 18.10 -12.88 0.29
CA TRP A 545 17.65 -11.59 0.83
C TRP A 545 16.13 -11.62 1.11
N TRP A 546 15.70 -10.81 2.08
CA TRP A 546 14.33 -10.89 2.60
C TRP A 546 13.25 -10.62 1.55
N ASP A 547 13.52 -9.81 0.51
CA ASP A 547 12.60 -9.49 -0.59
C ASP A 547 12.01 -10.73 -1.29
N TYR A 548 12.80 -11.80 -1.40
CA TYR A 548 12.45 -12.99 -2.20
C TYR A 548 11.83 -14.11 -1.36
N GLY A 549 11.74 -13.96 -0.04
CA GLY A 549 11.35 -15.04 0.86
C GLY A 549 9.97 -15.62 0.55
N TYR A 550 8.99 -14.75 0.27
CA TYR A 550 7.64 -15.21 -0.12
C TYR A 550 7.58 -15.89 -1.49
N GLN A 551 8.39 -15.44 -2.47
CA GLN A 551 8.46 -16.09 -3.78
C GLN A 551 9.08 -17.48 -3.67
N ILE A 552 10.16 -17.64 -2.89
CA ILE A 552 10.79 -18.95 -2.66
C ILE A 552 9.79 -19.89 -1.97
N GLY A 553 9.13 -19.44 -0.89
CA GLY A 553 8.13 -20.25 -0.19
C GLY A 553 6.88 -20.56 -1.03
N GLY A 554 6.53 -19.70 -1.99
CA GLY A 554 5.37 -19.88 -2.87
C GLY A 554 5.62 -20.73 -4.12
N MET A 555 6.76 -20.53 -4.79
CA MET A 555 7.10 -21.20 -6.05
C MET A 555 8.01 -22.42 -5.85
N ALA A 556 9.12 -22.24 -5.11
CA ALA A 556 10.10 -23.31 -4.88
C ALA A 556 9.65 -24.30 -3.80
N ASP A 557 8.73 -23.87 -2.92
CA ASP A 557 8.20 -24.67 -1.80
C ASP A 557 9.34 -25.26 -0.94
N ARG A 558 10.25 -24.37 -0.51
CA ARG A 558 11.39 -24.69 0.36
C ARG A 558 11.46 -23.79 1.59
N PRO A 559 11.99 -24.30 2.71
CA PRO A 559 12.19 -23.48 3.90
C PRO A 559 13.10 -22.27 3.66
N THR A 560 12.70 -21.11 4.17
CA THR A 560 13.51 -19.87 4.11
C THR A 560 13.93 -19.37 5.49
N LEU A 561 15.11 -18.75 5.57
CA LEU A 561 15.63 -18.16 6.80
C LEU A 561 14.96 -16.83 7.15
N VAL A 562 14.69 -16.00 6.15
CA VAL A 562 14.09 -14.66 6.29
C VAL A 562 12.96 -14.48 5.27
N ASP A 563 11.98 -13.63 5.59
CA ASP A 563 10.85 -13.33 4.70
C ASP A 563 10.52 -11.83 4.64
N ASN A 564 9.58 -11.47 3.76
CA ASN A 564 9.17 -10.09 3.53
C ASN A 564 8.41 -9.44 4.71
N ASN A 565 7.96 -10.20 5.71
CA ASN A 565 7.23 -9.64 6.84
C ASN A 565 8.11 -8.74 7.72
N THR A 566 9.42 -8.99 7.73
CA THR A 566 10.42 -8.21 8.47
C THR A 566 10.12 -8.03 9.96
N TRP A 567 9.54 -9.04 10.62
CA TRP A 567 9.16 -8.93 12.04
C TRP A 567 10.34 -9.07 13.00
N ASN A 568 11.41 -9.77 12.62
CA ASN A 568 12.62 -9.93 13.41
C ASN A 568 13.84 -9.32 12.69
N ASN A 569 14.17 -8.08 13.07
CA ASN A 569 15.26 -7.31 12.48
C ASN A 569 16.64 -7.94 12.73
N THR A 570 16.84 -8.56 13.90
CA THR A 570 18.12 -9.17 14.25
C THR A 570 18.46 -10.33 13.32
N HIS A 571 17.47 -11.15 12.99
CA HIS A 571 17.67 -12.30 12.11
C HIS A 571 17.94 -11.87 10.66
N ILE A 572 17.28 -10.81 10.17
CA ILE A 572 17.58 -10.21 8.86
C ILE A 572 18.99 -9.64 8.84
N ALA A 573 19.39 -8.94 9.90
CA ALA A 573 20.72 -8.40 10.03
C ALA A 573 21.77 -9.52 10.03
N THR A 574 21.49 -10.69 10.62
CA THR A 574 22.40 -11.85 10.56
C THR A 574 22.64 -12.30 9.11
N VAL A 575 21.58 -12.36 8.30
CA VAL A 575 21.68 -12.63 6.85
C VAL A 575 22.47 -11.54 6.15
N GLY A 576 22.21 -10.26 6.45
CA GLY A 576 22.96 -9.13 5.91
C GLY A 576 24.45 -9.17 6.26
N LYS A 577 24.79 -9.57 7.50
CA LYS A 577 26.16 -9.76 7.99
C LYS A 577 26.84 -10.89 7.23
N ALA A 578 26.20 -12.04 7.08
CA ALA A 578 26.74 -13.15 6.32
C ALA A 578 26.96 -12.79 4.83
N MET A 579 26.06 -12.02 4.20
CA MET A 579 26.21 -11.58 2.82
C MET A 579 27.31 -10.51 2.62
N SER A 580 27.55 -9.66 3.62
CA SER A 580 28.53 -8.56 3.56
C SER A 580 29.92 -8.89 4.11
N SER A 581 30.08 -10.02 4.79
CA SER A 581 31.36 -10.45 5.38
C SER A 581 32.18 -11.35 4.44
N ARG A 582 33.43 -11.65 4.84
CA ARG A 582 34.31 -12.62 4.14
C ARG A 582 33.82 -14.04 4.38
N GLU A 583 34.12 -14.97 3.46
CA GLU A 583 33.75 -16.40 3.56
C GLU A 583 34.09 -17.03 4.92
N GLU A 584 35.22 -16.67 5.52
CA GLU A 584 35.68 -17.16 6.83
C GLU A 584 34.72 -16.82 7.98
N VAL A 585 34.00 -15.70 7.88
CA VAL A 585 33.00 -15.25 8.87
C VAL A 585 31.61 -15.72 8.46
N SER A 586 31.30 -15.69 7.17
CA SER A 586 29.98 -16.06 6.66
C SER A 586 29.70 -17.56 6.76
N TYR A 587 30.70 -18.41 6.56
CA TYR A 587 30.52 -19.87 6.60
C TYR A 587 30.08 -20.41 7.96
N PRO A 588 30.69 -20.01 9.10
CA PRO A 588 30.17 -20.34 10.43
C PRO A 588 28.71 -19.92 10.63
N ILE A 589 28.33 -18.71 10.19
CA ILE A 589 26.95 -18.22 10.32
C ILE A 589 25.99 -19.11 9.53
N MET A 590 26.31 -19.41 8.26
CA MET A 590 25.49 -20.31 7.43
C MET A 590 25.34 -21.70 8.05
N ARG A 591 26.41 -22.26 8.66
CA ARG A 591 26.34 -23.56 9.32
C ARG A 591 25.55 -23.53 10.63
N GLN A 592 25.65 -22.46 11.42
CA GLN A 592 24.85 -22.29 12.65
C GLN A 592 23.34 -22.25 12.38
N HIS A 593 22.95 -21.76 11.21
CA HIS A 593 21.55 -21.72 10.76
C HIS A 593 21.17 -22.84 9.80
N GLU A 594 22.00 -23.89 9.70
CA GLU A 594 21.74 -25.08 8.88
C GLU A 594 21.41 -24.76 7.41
N VAL A 595 22.05 -23.74 6.83
CA VAL A 595 21.83 -23.34 5.43
C VAL A 595 22.44 -24.36 4.48
N ASP A 596 21.62 -24.88 3.57
CA ASP A 596 22.05 -25.80 2.51
C ASP A 596 22.40 -25.06 1.22
N TYR A 597 21.56 -24.08 0.85
CA TYR A 597 21.72 -23.32 -0.40
C TYR A 597 21.60 -21.81 -0.16
N VAL A 598 22.36 -21.05 -0.96
CA VAL A 598 22.34 -19.60 -0.99
C VAL A 598 21.88 -19.15 -2.38
N LEU A 599 20.85 -18.31 -2.44
CA LEU A 599 20.34 -17.73 -3.68
C LEU A 599 20.71 -16.25 -3.74
N VAL A 600 21.27 -15.82 -4.88
CA VAL A 600 21.57 -14.41 -5.17
C VAL A 600 21.03 -14.03 -6.54
N VAL A 601 20.53 -12.80 -6.64
CA VAL A 601 20.06 -12.20 -7.91
C VAL A 601 21.16 -11.32 -8.49
N PHE A 602 21.58 -11.60 -9.72
CA PHE A 602 22.66 -10.92 -10.43
C PHE A 602 22.20 -10.39 -11.79
N GLY A 603 22.17 -9.07 -11.95
CA GLY A 603 21.63 -8.43 -13.16
C GLY A 603 22.67 -8.02 -14.20
N GLY A 604 23.96 -8.29 -13.95
CA GLY A 604 25.08 -7.66 -14.67
C GLY A 604 25.17 -8.00 -16.16
N LEU A 605 24.66 -9.16 -16.59
CA LEU A 605 24.69 -9.59 -17.99
C LEU A 605 23.66 -8.86 -18.86
N LEU A 606 22.42 -8.75 -18.37
CA LEU A 606 21.30 -8.17 -19.11
C LEU A 606 21.11 -6.67 -18.85
N GLY A 607 21.63 -6.15 -17.73
CA GLY A 607 21.33 -4.79 -17.28
C GLY A 607 20.11 -4.72 -16.36
N TYR A 608 19.80 -5.77 -15.61
CA TYR A 608 18.70 -5.76 -14.65
C TYR A 608 19.08 -4.97 -13.39
N SER A 609 18.46 -3.81 -13.19
CA SER A 609 18.80 -2.88 -12.11
C SER A 609 18.38 -3.33 -10.71
N GLY A 610 17.44 -4.27 -10.61
CA GLY A 610 16.87 -4.77 -9.35
C GLY A 610 17.69 -5.87 -8.67
N ASP A 611 18.97 -6.00 -8.97
CA ASP A 611 19.84 -7.05 -8.48
C ASP A 611 20.42 -6.78 -7.08
N ASP A 612 21.00 -7.82 -6.47
CA ASP A 612 21.41 -7.76 -5.06
C ASP A 612 22.64 -6.88 -4.83
N ILE A 613 23.46 -6.62 -5.85
CA ILE A 613 24.62 -5.72 -5.74
C ILE A 613 24.20 -4.25 -5.62
N ASN A 614 23.05 -3.83 -6.19
CA ASN A 614 22.50 -2.49 -5.97
C ASN A 614 21.82 -2.38 -4.59
N LYS A 615 21.22 -3.47 -4.10
CA LYS A 615 20.62 -3.55 -2.76
C LYS A 615 21.65 -3.77 -1.65
N PHE A 616 22.88 -4.18 -2.00
CA PHE A 616 23.92 -4.60 -1.06
C PHE A 616 24.20 -3.61 0.05
N LEU A 617 24.19 -2.31 -0.25
CA LEU A 617 24.45 -1.28 0.76
C LEU A 617 23.37 -1.25 1.86
N TRP A 618 22.12 -1.62 1.56
CA TRP A 618 21.10 -1.81 2.58
C TRP A 618 21.39 -3.00 3.48
N MET A 619 21.91 -4.10 2.93
CA MET A 619 22.35 -5.26 3.72
C MET A 619 23.44 -4.86 4.72
N VAL A 620 24.40 -4.03 4.27
CA VAL A 620 25.48 -3.49 5.09
C VAL A 620 24.94 -2.58 6.20
N ARG A 621 24.06 -1.62 5.88
CA ARG A 621 23.46 -0.70 6.87
C ARG A 621 22.64 -1.40 7.94
N ILE A 622 21.86 -2.41 7.53
CA ILE A 622 21.04 -3.20 8.46
C ILE A 622 21.93 -4.03 9.39
N ALA A 623 23.01 -4.61 8.86
CA ALA A 623 23.99 -5.34 9.66
C ALA A 623 24.79 -4.44 10.61
N GLU A 624 25.25 -3.27 10.13
CA GLU A 624 25.99 -2.27 10.93
C GLU A 624 25.17 -1.74 12.10
N GLY A 625 23.85 -1.58 11.93
CA GLY A 625 22.96 -1.14 13.02
C GLY A 625 22.93 -2.08 14.22
N ILE A 626 23.33 -3.36 14.06
CA ILE A 626 23.37 -4.36 15.14
C ILE A 626 24.81 -4.75 15.51
N TRP A 627 25.70 -4.90 14.52
CA TRP A 627 27.12 -5.23 14.72
C TRP A 627 28.05 -4.14 14.15
N PRO A 628 28.09 -2.94 14.76
CA PRO A 628 28.87 -1.80 14.24
C PRO A 628 30.40 -2.03 14.28
N ASP A 629 30.87 -2.92 15.15
CA ASP A 629 32.30 -3.23 15.27
C ASP A 629 32.80 -4.17 14.17
N GLU A 630 31.91 -5.01 13.62
CA GLU A 630 32.25 -6.05 12.64
C GLU A 630 31.99 -5.60 11.19
N VAL A 631 30.86 -4.92 10.95
CA VAL A 631 30.46 -4.45 9.63
C VAL A 631 30.34 -2.92 9.65
N LYS A 632 31.10 -2.26 8.78
CA LYS A 632 31.15 -0.79 8.69
C LYS A 632 30.89 -0.34 7.26
N GLU A 633 29.87 0.49 7.03
CA GLU A 633 29.51 0.99 5.70
C GLU A 633 30.71 1.66 5.00
N ARG A 634 31.49 2.48 5.74
CA ARG A 634 32.64 3.20 5.18
C ARG A 634 33.69 2.29 4.53
N SER A 635 33.84 1.05 5.00
CA SER A 635 34.83 0.10 4.50
C SER A 635 34.54 -0.42 3.09
N PHE A 636 33.32 -0.25 2.59
CA PHE A 636 32.91 -0.62 1.22
C PHE A 636 33.10 0.52 0.20
N PHE A 637 33.42 1.72 0.67
CA PHE A 637 33.69 2.87 -0.19
C PHE A 637 35.18 3.08 -0.38
N THR A 638 35.59 3.53 -1.57
CA THR A 638 36.98 3.95 -1.81
C THR A 638 37.37 5.13 -0.91
N GLU A 639 38.66 5.45 -0.82
CA GLU A 639 39.12 6.63 -0.04
C GLU A 639 38.39 7.92 -0.45
N ARG A 640 38.06 8.04 -1.75
CA ARG A 640 37.29 9.17 -2.33
C ARG A 640 35.79 9.14 -2.02
N GLY A 641 35.27 8.06 -1.45
CA GLY A 641 33.84 7.89 -1.14
C GLY A 641 33.01 7.31 -2.29
N GLU A 642 33.64 6.69 -3.29
CA GLU A 642 32.94 6.08 -4.43
C GLU A 642 32.58 4.62 -4.13
N TYR A 643 31.37 4.18 -4.48
CA TYR A 643 30.96 2.77 -4.46
C TYR A 643 31.29 2.14 -5.81
N ARG A 644 32.28 1.24 -5.84
CA ARG A 644 32.81 0.64 -7.06
C ARG A 644 32.88 -0.88 -6.97
N VAL A 645 32.77 -1.54 -8.12
CA VAL A 645 32.86 -3.02 -8.27
C VAL A 645 33.99 -3.45 -9.22
N ASP A 646 34.71 -2.48 -9.79
CA ASP A 646 35.83 -2.68 -10.71
C ASP A 646 37.17 -2.92 -9.97
N GLU A 647 38.28 -2.84 -10.70
CA GLU A 647 39.62 -2.98 -10.10
C GLU A 647 39.88 -1.95 -8.99
N GLY A 648 39.23 -0.78 -9.03
CA GLY A 648 39.31 0.25 -7.99
C GLY A 648 38.43 0.00 -6.76
N ALA A 649 37.66 -1.09 -6.72
CA ALA A 649 36.87 -1.47 -5.55
C ALA A 649 37.76 -1.79 -4.33
N THR A 650 37.26 -1.54 -3.12
CA THR A 650 37.99 -1.84 -1.89
C THR A 650 38.21 -3.34 -1.73
N ASP A 651 39.25 -3.72 -1.00
CA ASP A 651 39.51 -5.13 -0.68
C ASP A 651 38.36 -5.73 0.14
N THR A 652 37.68 -4.93 0.97
CA THR A 652 36.48 -5.35 1.70
C THR A 652 35.36 -5.74 0.73
N MET A 653 35.11 -4.93 -0.30
CA MET A 653 34.09 -5.20 -1.31
C MET A 653 34.43 -6.47 -2.11
N LYS A 654 35.67 -6.57 -2.63
CA LYS A 654 36.13 -7.71 -3.43
C LYS A 654 36.12 -9.04 -2.66
N ASN A 655 36.38 -8.98 -1.35
CA ASN A 655 36.39 -10.17 -0.48
C ASN A 655 35.04 -10.45 0.20
N SER A 656 34.03 -9.60 0.01
CA SER A 656 32.68 -9.84 0.53
C SER A 656 32.05 -11.06 -0.15
N LEU A 657 31.22 -11.79 0.61
CA LEU A 657 30.56 -12.97 0.10
C LEU A 657 29.66 -12.64 -1.09
N MET A 658 28.86 -11.57 -0.99
CA MET A 658 27.97 -11.14 -2.07
C MET A 658 28.73 -10.87 -3.37
N TYR A 659 29.82 -10.10 -3.33
CA TYR A 659 30.62 -9.84 -4.54
C TYR A 659 31.13 -11.12 -5.18
N LYS A 660 31.65 -12.06 -4.37
CA LYS A 660 32.15 -13.33 -4.86
C LYS A 660 31.04 -14.18 -5.47
N LEU A 661 29.87 -14.26 -4.84
CA LEU A 661 28.72 -15.04 -5.35
C LEU A 661 28.14 -14.42 -6.63
N SER A 662 28.09 -13.10 -6.75
CA SER A 662 27.55 -12.47 -7.97
C SER A 662 28.50 -12.60 -9.16
N TYR A 663 29.81 -12.39 -8.96
CA TYR A 663 30.80 -12.33 -10.06
C TYR A 663 31.62 -13.61 -10.29
N TYR A 664 31.36 -14.70 -9.56
CA TYR A 664 32.03 -15.99 -9.78
C TYR A 664 31.89 -16.46 -11.24
N ASN A 665 32.99 -16.86 -11.89
CA ASN A 665 33.05 -17.25 -13.30
C ASN A 665 32.50 -16.23 -14.32
N PHE A 666 32.14 -15.01 -13.93
CA PHE A 666 31.56 -14.05 -14.88
C PHE A 666 32.58 -13.58 -15.93
N HIS A 667 33.86 -13.49 -15.54
CA HIS A 667 34.95 -13.13 -16.45
C HIS A 667 35.18 -14.13 -17.59
N THR A 668 34.80 -15.41 -17.44
CA THR A 668 35.01 -16.44 -18.47
C THR A 668 33.98 -16.37 -19.61
N MET A 669 32.88 -15.65 -19.41
CA MET A 669 31.85 -15.43 -20.43
C MET A 669 32.28 -14.47 -21.54
N PHE A 670 33.30 -13.65 -21.28
CA PHE A 670 33.79 -12.64 -22.20
C PHE A 670 35.22 -12.98 -22.65
N PRO A 671 35.68 -12.43 -23.79
CA PRO A 671 37.09 -12.44 -24.11
C PRO A 671 37.93 -11.84 -22.95
N PRO A 672 39.17 -12.31 -22.74
CA PRO A 672 40.00 -11.86 -21.62
C PRO A 672 40.09 -10.33 -21.53
N GLY A 673 39.80 -9.78 -20.35
CA GLY A 673 39.85 -8.33 -20.09
C GLY A 673 38.65 -7.52 -20.64
N GLN A 674 37.63 -8.17 -21.20
CA GLN A 674 36.44 -7.51 -21.74
C GLN A 674 35.16 -7.74 -20.91
N ALA A 675 35.27 -8.37 -19.74
CA ALA A 675 34.14 -8.56 -18.85
C ALA A 675 33.59 -7.20 -18.39
N SER A 676 32.32 -6.94 -18.68
CA SER A 676 31.66 -5.67 -18.35
C SER A 676 30.34 -5.93 -17.65
N ASP A 677 30.12 -5.24 -16.55
CA ASP A 677 28.81 -5.19 -15.88
C ASP A 677 27.96 -4.13 -16.57
N ARG A 678 26.83 -4.53 -17.18
CA ARG A 678 25.92 -3.63 -17.90
C ARG A 678 25.07 -2.75 -17.00
N VAL A 679 24.86 -3.14 -15.73
CA VAL A 679 24.08 -2.35 -14.76
C VAL A 679 24.90 -1.18 -14.27
N ARG A 680 26.16 -1.43 -13.88
CA ARG A 680 27.07 -0.39 -13.36
C ARG A 680 27.88 0.31 -14.44
N ASN A 681 27.87 -0.20 -15.67
CA ASN A 681 28.66 0.31 -16.79
C ASN A 681 30.17 0.37 -16.47
N VAL A 682 30.69 -0.66 -15.80
CA VAL A 682 32.11 -0.76 -15.46
C VAL A 682 32.71 -2.06 -15.96
N ARG A 683 34.01 -2.01 -16.28
CA ARG A 683 34.80 -3.20 -16.62
C ARG A 683 35.25 -3.88 -15.34
N LEU A 684 35.10 -5.20 -15.31
CA LEU A 684 35.49 -6.01 -14.16
C LEU A 684 36.97 -6.41 -14.25
N PRO A 685 37.57 -6.77 -13.11
CA PRO A 685 38.94 -7.30 -13.09
C PRO A 685 39.13 -8.50 -14.02
N SER A 686 40.34 -8.66 -14.57
CA SER A 686 40.69 -9.77 -15.46
C SER A 686 40.66 -11.13 -14.75
N GLU A 687 41.03 -11.17 -13.47
CA GLU A 687 40.91 -12.35 -12.61
C GLU A 687 39.61 -12.29 -11.81
N GLY A 688 38.75 -13.29 -11.96
CA GLY A 688 37.49 -13.38 -11.22
C GLY A 688 37.68 -13.80 -9.75
N PRO A 689 36.65 -13.59 -8.91
CA PRO A 689 36.68 -14.03 -7.53
C PRO A 689 36.71 -15.56 -7.43
N VAL A 690 37.37 -16.06 -6.39
CA VAL A 690 37.46 -17.49 -6.07
C VAL A 690 36.63 -17.79 -4.83
N LEU A 691 35.77 -18.82 -4.93
CA LEU A 691 34.98 -19.38 -3.84
C LEU A 691 35.65 -20.63 -3.27
N ASN A 692 35.75 -20.73 -1.96
CA ASN A 692 36.31 -21.89 -1.27
C ASN A 692 35.23 -22.67 -0.50
N THR A 693 34.33 -21.97 0.20
CA THR A 693 33.33 -22.58 1.11
C THR A 693 32.01 -22.96 0.43
N LEU A 694 31.76 -22.44 -0.78
CA LEU A 694 30.54 -22.70 -1.55
C LEU A 694 30.90 -23.28 -2.92
N GLU A 695 29.95 -24.00 -3.52
CA GLU A 695 30.00 -24.49 -4.89
C GLU A 695 28.79 -24.00 -5.69
N GLU A 696 28.99 -23.66 -6.96
CA GLU A 696 27.91 -23.27 -7.86
C GLU A 696 27.05 -24.50 -8.17
N ALA A 697 25.77 -24.45 -7.84
CA ALA A 697 24.84 -25.57 -8.01
C ALA A 697 23.94 -25.37 -9.24
N PHE A 698 23.51 -24.13 -9.49
CA PHE A 698 22.70 -23.75 -10.64
C PHE A 698 22.89 -22.27 -10.96
N THR A 699 22.89 -21.92 -12.25
CA THR A 699 22.83 -20.55 -12.75
C THR A 699 21.85 -20.53 -13.91
N SER A 700 20.89 -19.60 -13.88
CA SER A 700 19.84 -19.48 -14.91
C SER A 700 20.42 -19.10 -16.28
N GLU A 701 19.63 -19.29 -17.34
CA GLU A 701 20.07 -19.06 -18.73
C GLU A 701 20.72 -17.68 -18.93
N ASN A 702 20.09 -16.63 -18.40
CA ASN A 702 20.58 -15.26 -18.53
C ASN A 702 21.36 -14.75 -17.31
N TRP A 703 21.78 -15.68 -16.43
CA TRP A 703 22.56 -15.42 -15.22
C TRP A 703 21.85 -14.49 -14.21
N ILE A 704 20.52 -14.35 -14.28
CA ILE A 704 19.74 -13.54 -13.33
C ILE A 704 19.73 -14.17 -11.94
N ILE A 705 19.52 -15.48 -11.85
CA ILE A 705 19.51 -16.18 -10.56
C ILE A 705 20.66 -17.16 -10.50
N ARG A 706 21.41 -17.08 -9.40
CA ARG A 706 22.50 -17.99 -9.09
C ARG A 706 22.24 -18.66 -7.76
N VAL A 707 22.35 -19.99 -7.76
CA VAL A 707 22.16 -20.83 -6.58
C VAL A 707 23.46 -21.54 -6.27
N TYR A 708 23.93 -21.33 -5.06
CA TYR A 708 25.15 -21.91 -4.52
C TYR A 708 24.81 -22.90 -3.42
N LYS A 709 25.54 -24.00 -3.36
CA LYS A 709 25.44 -24.99 -2.29
C LYS A 709 26.56 -24.76 -1.28
N VAL A 710 26.20 -24.79 0.00
CA VAL A 710 27.16 -24.69 1.11
C VAL A 710 27.88 -26.03 1.25
N LYS A 711 29.22 -26.03 1.25
CA LYS A 711 29.98 -27.27 1.40
C LYS A 711 29.91 -27.79 2.83
N ASP A 712 29.93 -29.12 2.95
CA ASP A 712 30.13 -29.77 4.24
C ASP A 712 31.53 -29.54 4.79
N LEU A 713 31.74 -29.84 6.07
CA LEU A 713 33.06 -29.77 6.68
C LEU A 713 34.01 -30.72 5.93
N ASP A 714 35.27 -30.30 5.75
CA ASP A 714 36.27 -31.18 5.15
C ASP A 714 36.41 -32.46 6.00
N ASN A 715 36.44 -33.61 5.35
CA ASN A 715 36.50 -34.93 6.01
C ASN A 715 37.71 -35.09 6.95
N VAL A 716 38.75 -34.27 6.77
CA VAL A 716 40.00 -34.28 7.54
C VAL A 716 40.09 -33.08 8.50
N GLY A 717 39.04 -32.27 8.60
CA GLY A 717 38.96 -31.10 9.48
C GLY A 717 39.89 -29.95 9.06
N ARG A 718 40.31 -29.87 7.79
CA ARG A 718 41.09 -28.73 7.29
C ARG A 718 40.16 -27.55 7.00
N ASP A 719 40.72 -26.35 7.07
CA ASP A 719 40.04 -25.16 6.58
C ASP A 719 39.83 -25.24 5.05
N HIS A 720 38.66 -24.79 4.60
CA HIS A 720 38.23 -24.85 3.19
C HIS A 720 39.15 -24.06 2.27
N ALA A 721 39.71 -22.94 2.72
CA ALA A 721 40.67 -22.17 1.94
C ALA A 721 41.98 -22.96 1.76
N ALA A 722 42.44 -23.66 2.79
CA ALA A 722 43.64 -24.51 2.71
C ALA A 722 43.40 -25.74 1.82
N ALA A 723 42.23 -26.36 1.90
CA ALA A 723 41.84 -27.48 1.04
C ALA A 723 41.76 -27.06 -0.44
N ALA A 724 41.13 -25.92 -0.72
CA ALA A 724 41.01 -25.38 -2.07
C ALA A 724 42.37 -24.93 -2.65
N ALA A 725 43.25 -24.33 -1.83
CA ALA A 725 44.61 -23.98 -2.24
C ALA A 725 45.44 -25.22 -2.57
N PHE A 726 45.29 -26.30 -1.78
CA PHE A 726 45.93 -27.58 -2.06
C PHE A 726 45.45 -28.18 -3.39
N ALA A 727 44.13 -28.18 -3.65
CA ALA A 727 43.55 -28.66 -4.90
C ALA A 727 44.04 -27.88 -6.13
N ARG A 728 44.29 -26.56 -5.98
CA ARG A 728 44.87 -25.70 -7.02
C ARG A 728 46.39 -25.88 -7.20
N GLY A 729 47.03 -26.80 -6.49
CA GLY A 729 48.47 -27.05 -6.59
C GLY A 729 49.35 -25.96 -5.95
N GLN A 730 48.77 -25.06 -5.15
CA GLN A 730 49.53 -24.03 -4.45
C GLN A 730 50.32 -24.69 -3.31
N LYS A 731 51.65 -24.64 -3.39
CA LYS A 731 52.52 -25.14 -2.32
C LYS A 731 52.27 -24.34 -1.06
N LYS A 732 51.95 -25.01 0.04
CA LYS A 732 51.91 -24.40 1.38
C LYS A 732 53.21 -23.62 1.57
N ARG A 733 53.16 -22.30 1.71
CA ARG A 733 54.35 -21.49 2.04
C ARG A 733 54.99 -22.15 3.26
N LYS A 734 56.26 -22.56 3.15
CA LYS A 734 57.02 -23.08 4.30
C LYS A 734 56.86 -22.06 5.41
N ALA A 735 56.19 -22.43 6.49
CA ALA A 735 56.12 -21.58 7.66
C ALA A 735 57.56 -21.25 8.05
N SER A 736 57.91 -19.97 8.03
CA SER A 736 59.08 -19.50 8.76
C SER A 736 58.85 -19.98 10.20
N LYS A 737 59.76 -20.81 10.72
CA LYS A 737 59.71 -21.31 12.10
C LYS A 737 59.79 -20.11 13.05
N LYS A 738 58.67 -19.47 13.35
CA LYS A 738 58.53 -18.71 14.59
C LYS A 738 58.17 -19.73 15.66
N SER A 739 59.16 -20.01 16.51
CA SER A 739 59.00 -20.75 17.76
C SER A 739 58.06 -19.97 18.69
N GLY A 740 56.75 -20.14 18.52
CA GLY A 740 55.77 -19.75 19.53
C GLY A 740 55.64 -20.82 20.62
N PRO A 741 55.20 -20.47 21.83
CA PRO A 741 55.03 -21.43 22.92
C PRO A 741 54.03 -22.52 22.54
N ARG A 742 54.36 -23.77 22.86
CA ARG A 742 53.52 -24.94 22.58
C ARG A 742 52.18 -24.79 23.31
N LEU A 743 51.10 -24.61 22.55
CA LEU A 743 49.75 -24.79 23.07
C LEU A 743 49.51 -26.30 23.28
N LEU A 744 49.20 -26.69 24.51
CA LEU A 744 48.72 -28.03 24.84
C LEU A 744 47.43 -28.29 24.06
N ARG A 745 47.39 -29.42 23.36
CA ARG A 745 46.17 -29.94 22.75
C ARG A 745 45.28 -30.39 23.92
N VAL A 746 44.20 -29.66 24.18
CA VAL A 746 43.15 -30.12 25.09
C VAL A 746 42.27 -31.01 24.23
N ASP A 747 42.28 -32.31 24.56
CA ASP A 747 41.45 -33.32 23.91
C ASP A 747 39.95 -33.05 24.13
#